data_AF-A0A328B4H0-F1
#
_entry.id   AF-A0A328B4H0-F1
#
_cell.length_a   1.000
_cell.length_b   1.000
_cell.length_c   1.000
_cell.angle_alpha   90.00
_cell.angle_beta   90.00
_cell.angle_gamma   90.00
#
_symmetry.space_group_name_H-M   'P 1'
#
loop_
_entity.id
_entity.type
_entity.pdbx_description
1 polymer ?
#
loop_
_entity_poly.entity_id
_entity_poly.type
_entity_poly.pdbx_seq_one_letter_code
_entity_poly.pdbx_strand_id
1 'polypeptide(L)'
;MNAEGRTVCLCMIVKNEAPVIRRCLDSVRPIIDYWVIVDTGSTDGTQDIIRAHLAGLPGELHERPWRDFAFNRSEALALARPHAAYSLIIDADDALELKAGFELPELDADALMVDIADGGITYQRMQLVANRLPWRYEGVLHEFLTCEGSAPPGHLDGVVMRRNHDGARRRDPTTYQRDAAVLERALATEPSDFLRARYTFYLAQSYKDFGERSKAVEYYLKRAELGFWDQEIYISLYRAAQLKDELGADKDEVLALYRRAAEVCPWRAEALHGACRLCRLEGRNAEGYEIGKPGLQLSASPGDLFVETWIYDYGLRDEFSVNAYWAEHHQEALDASLAILARPDLPPGDRDRIASNARFSVTRLAERPATRLELAVRGPEIASPAFAPALPAPAVRRSSSGLVSIITPTGGRPEFLQAAMGYFGSQDYSDVEWLILDDSSEPHPALRQAEAPNVSYQHTEGRLTVGEKRNRLIDRARGEYIVQFDDDDFYAPSYVSRMLAALNDQRADLVNLRGWFLYDERSDFFGYWDLQRKQGPHYRCDAGGATLVSLDGTNNGGFADNELGFGFSYAFRKAVWEAAPYPDVDFDEDGQFARQARERFRIDGVYDRTGVALHYLHNRSSSRCFPQYELPKFQAELIFPSLNPRTLRFDPQRDEVASAPGRDKARLSECAKPTAGAKPGPEMHVINLDRSRDRWTSFMARNDHLARVQRFPAVEGALLDRDELVSSGLIRPDCTYSAGTLGCALSHIALWRKAVEAERPLTVFEDDVSVDLGFDERSAALMRELPDDWDLVLWGYLVDRLRLWVDYGTSKAAIEFFGSDLSDHETFQAAAGEPRLVRLVNAFGMVGYSISPKGARALLGECLPLRHRGIHFVQGMDYWDEGIDTAANALYPTLKAYACLPPLVVQDRVGFAVSARLNLEAR
;
A
#
# COMPACT_ATOMS: atom_id res chain seq x y z
N MET A 1 41.82 -21.61 -3.12
CA MET A 1 42.86 -20.79 -3.78
C MET A 1 42.20 -19.90 -4.82
N ASN A 2 42.47 -18.60 -4.80
CA ASN A 2 42.05 -17.69 -5.88
C ASN A 2 42.95 -17.83 -7.13
N ALA A 3 42.68 -17.03 -8.18
CA ALA A 3 43.44 -17.03 -9.43
C ALA A 3 44.96 -16.79 -9.27
N GLU A 4 45.41 -16.24 -8.14
CA GLU A 4 46.82 -16.02 -7.79
C GLU A 4 47.40 -17.05 -6.80
N GLY A 5 46.61 -18.02 -6.33
CA GLY A 5 47.05 -19.04 -5.37
C GLY A 5 47.02 -18.62 -3.90
N ARG A 6 46.37 -17.51 -3.53
CA ARG A 6 46.19 -17.14 -2.10
C ARG A 6 45.14 -18.03 -1.45
N THR A 7 45.48 -18.53 -0.27
CA THR A 7 44.66 -19.48 0.50
C THR A 7 43.88 -18.80 1.62
N VAL A 8 42.73 -19.35 1.98
CA VAL A 8 41.89 -18.88 3.08
C VAL A 8 41.75 -19.95 4.16
N CYS A 9 41.98 -19.59 5.42
CA CYS A 9 41.73 -20.44 6.59
C CYS A 9 40.41 -20.03 7.25
N LEU A 10 39.50 -20.98 7.48
CA LEU A 10 38.37 -20.76 8.39
C LEU A 10 38.90 -20.58 9.81
N CYS A 11 38.54 -19.48 10.47
CA CYS A 11 38.87 -19.19 11.86
C CYS A 11 37.58 -18.99 12.66
N MET A 12 37.29 -19.89 13.60
CA MET A 12 36.02 -19.89 14.34
C MET A 12 36.23 -20.33 15.79
N ILE A 13 35.41 -19.79 16.70
CA ILE A 13 35.22 -20.34 18.05
C ILE A 13 33.83 -20.99 18.14
N VAL A 14 33.70 -22.11 18.86
CA VAL A 14 32.42 -22.82 18.98
C VAL A 14 32.13 -23.26 20.41
N LYS A 15 30.84 -23.37 20.74
CA LYS A 15 30.35 -24.01 21.98
C LYS A 15 28.90 -24.45 21.84
N ASN A 16 28.65 -25.75 21.88
CA ASN A 16 27.31 -26.35 21.85
C ASN A 16 26.46 -25.95 20.62
N GLU A 17 27.03 -26.07 19.42
CA GLU A 17 26.40 -25.68 18.16
C GLU A 17 26.08 -26.87 17.25
N ALA A 18 25.96 -28.09 17.80
CA ALA A 18 25.62 -29.30 17.05
C ALA A 18 24.36 -29.16 16.15
N PRO A 19 23.30 -28.41 16.56
CA PRO A 19 22.11 -28.25 15.72
C PRO A 19 22.31 -27.41 14.45
N VAL A 20 23.29 -26.50 14.42
CA VAL A 20 23.41 -25.46 13.37
C VAL A 20 24.74 -25.49 12.61
N ILE A 21 25.82 -26.01 13.22
CA ILE A 21 27.19 -25.90 12.69
C ILE A 21 27.36 -26.45 11.26
N ARG A 22 26.61 -27.49 10.87
CA ARG A 22 26.70 -28.08 9.52
C ARG A 22 26.37 -27.06 8.43
N ARG A 23 25.31 -26.27 8.62
CA ARG A 23 24.88 -25.23 7.67
C ARG A 23 25.99 -24.20 7.46
N CYS A 24 26.61 -23.73 8.55
CA CYS A 24 27.72 -22.80 8.49
C CYS A 24 28.89 -23.39 7.70
N LEU A 25 29.31 -24.61 8.05
CA LEU A 25 30.44 -25.30 7.41
C LEU A 25 30.19 -25.56 5.91
N ASP A 26 28.97 -25.93 5.52
CA ASP A 26 28.59 -26.10 4.12
C ASP A 26 28.71 -24.79 3.33
N SER A 27 28.33 -23.67 3.94
CA SER A 27 28.35 -22.36 3.28
C SER A 27 29.76 -21.81 3.01
N VAL A 28 30.73 -22.11 3.89
CA VAL A 28 32.12 -21.63 3.75
C VAL A 28 33.00 -22.58 2.95
N ARG A 29 32.63 -23.86 2.84
CA ARG A 29 33.41 -24.90 2.17
C ARG A 29 33.91 -24.52 0.76
N PRO A 30 33.16 -23.79 -0.09
CA PRO A 30 33.62 -23.44 -1.43
C PRO A 30 34.83 -22.48 -1.47
N ILE A 31 35.11 -21.75 -0.38
CA ILE A 31 36.10 -20.65 -0.39
C ILE A 31 37.29 -20.87 0.56
N ILE A 32 37.26 -21.92 1.39
CA ILE A 32 38.32 -22.20 2.36
C ILE A 32 39.28 -23.30 1.86
N ASP A 33 40.55 -23.17 2.23
CA ASP A 33 41.64 -24.09 1.91
C ASP A 33 42.16 -24.81 3.16
N TYR A 34 41.99 -24.22 4.34
CA TYR A 34 42.33 -24.79 5.64
C TYR A 34 41.25 -24.42 6.66
N TRP A 35 41.20 -25.10 7.79
CA TRP A 35 40.31 -24.70 8.90
C TRP A 35 41.01 -24.82 10.26
N VAL A 36 40.75 -23.84 11.12
CA VAL A 36 41.12 -23.83 12.53
C VAL A 36 39.89 -23.43 13.33
N ILE A 37 39.41 -24.37 14.14
CA ILE A 37 38.24 -24.15 15.00
C ILE A 37 38.66 -24.36 16.45
N VAL A 38 38.35 -23.41 17.32
CA VAL A 38 38.60 -23.50 18.76
C VAL A 38 37.29 -23.82 19.48
N ASP A 39 37.17 -25.04 19.98
CA ASP A 39 36.06 -25.47 20.83
C ASP A 39 36.30 -25.01 22.27
N THR A 40 35.34 -24.28 22.82
CA THR A 40 35.44 -23.67 24.16
C THR A 40 34.71 -24.45 25.25
N GLY A 41 34.57 -25.76 25.05
CA GLY A 41 33.96 -26.71 25.98
C GLY A 41 32.54 -27.13 25.58
N SER A 42 32.37 -27.58 24.35
CA SER A 42 31.13 -28.21 23.90
C SER A 42 30.90 -29.57 24.58
N THR A 43 29.64 -29.88 24.85
CA THR A 43 29.20 -31.14 25.49
C THR A 43 28.09 -31.84 24.71
N ASP A 44 27.74 -31.34 23.53
CA ASP A 44 26.60 -31.79 22.71
C ASP A 44 27.01 -32.57 21.44
N GLY A 45 28.30 -32.87 21.29
CA GLY A 45 28.85 -33.55 20.11
C GLY A 45 29.25 -32.63 18.96
N THR A 46 29.25 -31.30 19.14
CA THR A 46 29.72 -30.32 18.13
C THR A 46 31.07 -30.70 17.53
N GLN A 47 32.01 -31.13 18.37
CA GLN A 47 33.38 -31.50 17.97
C GLN A 47 33.41 -32.65 16.97
N ASP A 48 32.60 -33.69 17.18
CA ASP A 48 32.54 -34.87 16.30
C ASP A 48 31.92 -34.53 14.95
N ILE A 49 30.91 -33.64 14.94
CA ILE A 49 30.31 -33.13 13.71
C ILE A 49 31.35 -32.38 12.89
N ILE A 50 32.13 -31.49 13.51
CA ILE A 50 33.18 -30.72 12.82
C ILE A 50 34.21 -31.66 12.19
N ARG A 51 34.76 -32.60 12.97
CA ARG A 51 35.79 -33.55 12.50
C ARG A 51 35.26 -34.39 11.34
N ALA A 52 34.02 -34.88 11.43
CA ALA A 52 33.44 -35.70 10.37
C ALA A 52 33.13 -34.90 9.10
N HIS A 53 32.58 -33.70 9.24
CA HIS A 53 32.10 -32.89 8.12
C HIS A 53 33.23 -32.26 7.30
N LEU A 54 34.35 -31.93 7.96
CA LEU A 54 35.54 -31.32 7.35
C LEU A 54 36.69 -32.31 7.08
N ALA A 55 36.48 -33.63 7.25
CA ALA A 55 37.53 -34.65 7.09
C ALA A 55 38.25 -34.63 5.72
N GLY A 56 37.63 -34.05 4.68
CA GLY A 56 38.21 -33.89 3.35
C GLY A 56 39.04 -32.62 3.14
N LEU A 57 39.21 -31.77 4.15
CA LEU A 57 39.98 -30.53 4.11
C LEU A 57 41.03 -30.51 5.23
N PRO A 58 42.25 -30.03 4.98
CA PRO A 58 43.27 -29.93 6.02
C PRO A 58 42.82 -28.93 7.09
N GLY A 59 43.00 -29.27 8.35
CA GLY A 59 42.61 -28.39 9.45
C GLY A 59 42.73 -29.00 10.84
N GLU A 60 42.45 -28.17 11.83
CA GLU A 60 42.72 -28.44 13.24
C GLU A 60 41.54 -28.01 14.13
N LEU A 61 41.16 -28.90 15.04
CA LEU A 61 40.23 -28.60 16.13
C LEU A 61 41.02 -28.48 17.43
N HIS A 62 40.93 -27.32 18.09
CA HIS A 62 41.61 -27.04 19.35
C HIS A 62 40.60 -26.93 20.48
N GLU A 63 40.78 -27.73 21.53
CA GLU A 63 39.93 -27.63 22.73
C GLU A 63 40.61 -26.70 23.75
N ARG A 64 39.92 -25.63 24.16
CA ARG A 64 40.43 -24.60 25.06
C ARG A 64 39.40 -24.22 26.11
N PRO A 65 39.81 -23.82 27.33
CA PRO A 65 38.87 -23.28 28.29
C PRO A 65 38.30 -21.94 27.80
N TRP A 66 37.00 -21.74 28.00
CA TRP A 66 36.38 -20.43 27.82
C TRP A 66 36.96 -19.42 28.80
N ARG A 67 37.36 -18.25 28.29
CA ARG A 67 37.78 -17.09 29.09
C ARG A 67 36.88 -15.88 28.81
N ASP A 68 36.92 -15.38 27.59
CA ASP A 68 36.10 -14.29 27.06
C ASP A 68 36.18 -14.27 25.52
N PHE A 69 35.29 -13.52 24.87
CA PHE A 69 35.19 -13.49 23.40
C PHE A 69 36.48 -13.00 22.74
N ALA A 70 37.05 -11.89 23.20
CA ALA A 70 38.24 -11.31 22.58
C ALA A 70 39.47 -12.22 22.73
N PHE A 71 39.67 -12.82 23.90
CA PHE A 71 40.77 -13.73 24.16
C PHE A 71 40.66 -14.98 23.28
N ASN A 72 39.54 -15.70 23.34
CA ASN A 72 39.40 -16.96 22.62
C ASN A 72 39.40 -16.75 21.09
N ARG A 73 38.81 -15.66 20.57
CA ARG A 73 38.90 -15.32 19.14
C ARG A 73 40.30 -14.88 18.72
N SER A 74 41.04 -14.16 19.57
CA SER A 74 42.44 -13.81 19.29
C SER A 74 43.35 -15.04 19.29
N GLU A 75 43.11 -16.00 20.18
CA GLU A 75 43.79 -17.29 20.18
C GLU A 75 43.50 -18.07 18.89
N ALA A 76 42.23 -18.14 18.47
CA ALA A 76 41.84 -18.78 17.21
C ALA A 76 42.55 -18.16 16.00
N LEU A 77 42.63 -16.82 15.92
CA LEU A 77 43.36 -16.12 14.86
C LEU A 77 44.87 -16.40 14.89
N ALA A 78 45.48 -16.44 16.06
CA ALA A 78 46.89 -16.77 16.21
C ALA A 78 47.19 -18.19 15.74
N LEU A 79 46.29 -19.14 16.03
CA LEU A 79 46.38 -20.53 15.57
C LEU A 79 46.12 -20.65 14.06
N ALA A 80 45.22 -19.86 13.47
CA ALA A 80 44.92 -19.88 12.04
C ALA A 80 46.03 -19.27 11.17
N ARG A 81 46.76 -18.30 11.71
CA ARG A 81 47.74 -17.46 10.98
C ARG A 81 48.78 -18.22 10.14
N PRO A 82 49.43 -19.30 10.62
CA PRO A 82 50.48 -19.97 9.83
C PRO A 82 49.96 -20.86 8.70
N HIS A 83 48.64 -21.07 8.56
CA HIS A 83 48.09 -22.09 7.66
C HIS A 83 47.54 -21.54 6.34
N ALA A 84 47.29 -20.24 6.23
CA ALA A 84 46.78 -19.62 5.01
C ALA A 84 47.17 -18.15 4.89
N ALA A 85 47.02 -17.57 3.70
CA ALA A 85 47.27 -16.15 3.46
C ALA A 85 46.25 -15.24 4.17
N TYR A 86 45.00 -15.70 4.28
CA TYR A 86 43.90 -14.98 4.93
C TYR A 86 43.17 -15.85 5.95
N SER A 87 42.56 -15.23 6.96
CA SER A 87 41.62 -15.87 7.88
C SER A 87 40.21 -15.33 7.65
N LEU A 88 39.26 -16.23 7.38
CA LEU A 88 37.82 -15.95 7.32
C LEU A 88 37.22 -16.18 8.70
N ILE A 89 36.56 -15.18 9.26
CA ILE A 89 35.85 -15.27 10.53
C ILE A 89 34.35 -15.35 10.27
N ILE A 90 33.69 -16.30 10.93
CA ILE A 90 32.24 -16.48 10.90
C ILE A 90 31.79 -17.18 12.18
N ASP A 91 30.59 -16.83 12.66
CA ASP A 91 29.97 -17.50 13.81
C ASP A 91 29.27 -18.79 13.36
N ALA A 92 29.20 -19.78 14.25
CA ALA A 92 28.72 -21.13 13.94
C ALA A 92 27.24 -21.20 13.52
N ASP A 93 26.44 -20.19 13.87
CA ASP A 93 25.03 -20.04 13.50
C ASP A 93 24.82 -19.14 12.27
N ASP A 94 25.86 -18.50 11.73
CA ASP A 94 25.79 -17.71 10.51
C ASP A 94 26.07 -18.57 9.26
N ALA A 95 25.71 -18.07 8.07
CA ALA A 95 25.98 -18.74 6.80
C ALA A 95 26.38 -17.74 5.71
N LEU A 96 27.26 -18.15 4.79
CA LEU A 96 27.58 -17.37 3.59
C LEU A 96 26.61 -17.66 2.46
N GLU A 97 26.21 -16.60 1.77
CA GLU A 97 25.48 -16.61 0.51
C GLU A 97 26.39 -16.07 -0.57
N LEU A 98 26.77 -16.96 -1.48
CA LEU A 98 27.66 -16.64 -2.60
C LEU A 98 26.81 -16.37 -3.84
N LYS A 99 27.16 -15.32 -4.59
CA LYS A 99 26.54 -15.07 -5.89
C LYS A 99 26.73 -16.28 -6.82
N ALA A 100 25.76 -16.54 -7.69
CA ALA A 100 25.88 -17.64 -8.66
C ALA A 100 27.15 -17.49 -9.51
N GLY A 101 27.98 -18.54 -9.55
CA GLY A 101 29.26 -18.53 -10.24
C GLY A 101 30.36 -17.72 -9.53
N PHE A 102 30.20 -17.43 -8.23
CA PHE A 102 31.21 -16.70 -7.47
C PHE A 102 32.55 -17.44 -7.46
N GLU A 103 33.60 -16.68 -7.81
CA GLU A 103 34.99 -17.06 -7.64
C GLU A 103 35.65 -16.04 -6.73
N LEU A 104 36.50 -16.53 -5.81
CA LEU A 104 37.19 -15.66 -4.87
C LEU A 104 38.11 -14.69 -5.63
N PRO A 105 37.94 -13.36 -5.48
CA PRO A 105 38.72 -12.39 -6.22
C PRO A 105 40.19 -12.37 -5.77
N GLU A 106 40.99 -11.56 -6.46
CA GLU A 106 42.35 -11.24 -6.01
C GLU A 106 42.29 -10.58 -4.62
N LEU A 107 43.02 -11.15 -3.66
CA LEU A 107 42.98 -10.73 -2.26
C LEU A 107 44.25 -9.97 -1.91
N ASP A 108 44.26 -8.64 -2.01
CA ASP A 108 45.43 -7.79 -1.69
C ASP A 108 45.29 -6.95 -0.43
N ALA A 109 44.05 -6.63 -0.05
CA ALA A 109 43.79 -5.76 1.08
C ALA A 109 44.22 -6.40 2.41
N ASP A 110 44.64 -5.57 3.36
CA ASP A 110 44.98 -6.01 4.72
C ASP A 110 43.79 -6.68 5.43
N ALA A 111 42.58 -6.22 5.10
CA ALA A 111 41.31 -6.75 5.54
C ALA A 111 40.21 -6.44 4.54
N LEU A 112 39.14 -7.23 4.55
CA LEU A 112 37.96 -7.07 3.70
C LEU A 112 36.68 -7.10 4.54
N MET A 113 35.81 -6.15 4.25
CA MET A 113 34.45 -6.06 4.77
C MET A 113 33.52 -6.96 3.95
N VAL A 114 32.66 -7.70 4.64
CA VAL A 114 31.59 -8.53 4.06
C VAL A 114 30.25 -7.93 4.47
N ASP A 115 29.31 -7.91 3.53
CA ASP A 115 27.93 -7.48 3.80
C ASP A 115 27.24 -8.50 4.70
N ILE A 116 26.60 -8.02 5.76
CA ILE A 116 25.86 -8.82 6.73
C ILE A 116 24.38 -8.55 6.54
N ALA A 117 23.61 -9.58 6.23
CA ALA A 117 22.16 -9.53 6.16
C ALA A 117 21.56 -10.02 7.49
N ASP A 118 20.86 -9.13 8.19
CA ASP A 118 20.21 -9.41 9.47
C ASP A 118 18.76 -8.90 9.43
N GLY A 119 17.84 -9.79 9.05
CA GLY A 119 16.43 -9.43 8.84
C GLY A 119 16.27 -8.40 7.72
N GLY A 120 15.63 -7.27 8.02
CA GLY A 120 15.46 -6.14 7.09
C GLY A 120 16.61 -5.13 7.10
N ILE A 121 17.73 -5.44 7.77
CA ILE A 121 18.88 -4.54 7.94
C ILE A 121 20.10 -5.14 7.26
N THR A 122 20.89 -4.30 6.60
CA THR A 122 22.21 -4.66 6.05
C THR A 122 23.28 -3.74 6.63
N TYR A 123 24.46 -4.30 6.94
CA TYR A 123 25.63 -3.56 7.40
C TYR A 123 26.91 -4.33 7.12
N GLN A 124 28.07 -3.68 7.18
CA GLN A 124 29.34 -4.30 6.86
C GLN A 124 30.13 -4.72 8.12
N ARG A 125 30.76 -5.89 8.08
CA ARG A 125 31.73 -6.32 9.11
C ARG A 125 33.02 -6.81 8.47
N MET A 126 34.14 -6.53 9.13
CA MET A 126 35.43 -7.11 8.78
C MET A 126 35.40 -8.61 9.09
N GLN A 127 35.42 -9.43 8.05
CA GLN A 127 35.32 -10.89 8.19
C GLN A 127 36.46 -11.65 7.51
N LEU A 128 37.30 -10.99 6.72
CA LEU A 128 38.44 -11.62 6.07
C LEU A 128 39.69 -10.76 6.29
N VAL A 129 40.71 -11.32 6.93
CA VAL A 129 41.91 -10.56 7.34
C VAL A 129 43.20 -11.23 6.88
N ALA A 130 44.19 -10.44 6.47
CA ALA A 130 45.46 -10.94 5.97
C ALA A 130 46.34 -11.46 7.12
N ASN A 131 46.74 -12.72 7.05
CA ASN A 131 47.54 -13.39 8.09
C ASN A 131 49.00 -12.92 8.15
N ARG A 132 49.46 -12.15 7.16
CA ARG A 132 50.76 -11.45 7.23
C ARG A 132 50.80 -10.37 8.31
N LEU A 133 49.64 -9.95 8.84
CA LEU A 133 49.51 -8.95 9.88
C LEU A 133 49.04 -9.56 11.22
N PRO A 134 49.44 -8.99 12.36
CA PRO A 134 49.13 -9.51 13.68
C PRO A 134 47.74 -9.10 14.19
N TRP A 135 46.67 -9.42 13.45
CA TRP A 135 45.28 -9.15 13.85
C TRP A 135 44.93 -9.80 15.19
N ARG A 136 44.16 -9.08 16.01
CA ARG A 136 43.60 -9.54 17.29
C ARG A 136 42.21 -8.93 17.53
N TYR A 137 41.44 -9.54 18.42
CA TYR A 137 40.20 -8.98 18.91
C TYR A 137 40.42 -8.14 20.18
N GLU A 138 39.71 -7.04 20.29
CA GLU A 138 39.70 -6.15 21.45
C GLU A 138 38.26 -5.85 21.90
N GLY A 139 38.03 -5.77 23.22
CA GLY A 139 36.72 -5.51 23.82
C GLY A 139 36.18 -6.69 24.65
N VAL A 140 35.47 -6.42 25.75
CA VAL A 140 34.89 -7.48 26.60
C VAL A 140 33.66 -8.16 25.98
N LEU A 141 32.90 -7.41 25.18
CA LEU A 141 31.71 -7.81 24.42
C LEU A 141 31.58 -6.90 23.20
N HIS A 142 31.01 -7.43 22.11
CA HIS A 142 31.02 -6.76 20.80
C HIS A 142 32.44 -6.37 20.35
N GLU A 143 33.35 -7.32 20.60
CA GLU A 143 34.75 -7.28 20.27
C GLU A 143 34.96 -7.05 18.76
N PHE A 144 36.01 -6.32 18.43
CA PHE A 144 36.32 -5.93 17.06
C PHE A 144 37.76 -6.27 16.72
N LEU A 145 38.00 -6.48 15.42
CA LEU A 145 39.34 -6.74 14.89
C LEU A 145 40.16 -5.45 14.89
N THR A 146 41.38 -5.54 15.37
CA THR A 146 42.35 -4.44 15.34
C THR A 146 43.73 -4.95 14.93
N CYS A 147 44.42 -4.13 14.14
CA CYS A 147 45.82 -4.29 13.79
C CYS A 147 46.44 -2.91 13.58
N GLU A 148 47.45 -2.59 14.38
CA GLU A 148 48.19 -1.34 14.25
C GLU A 148 48.84 -1.23 12.87
N GLY A 149 48.71 -0.06 12.24
CA GLY A 149 49.31 0.23 10.93
C GLY A 149 48.64 -0.45 9.73
N SER A 150 47.50 -1.13 9.91
CA SER A 150 46.73 -1.68 8.79
C SER A 150 46.14 -0.57 7.91
N ALA A 151 46.12 -0.81 6.60
CA ALA A 151 45.38 0.02 5.66
C ALA A 151 43.86 -0.11 5.90
N PRO A 152 43.06 0.91 5.50
CA PRO A 152 41.62 0.79 5.50
C PRO A 152 41.15 -0.48 4.79
N PRO A 153 40.14 -1.18 5.32
CA PRO A 153 39.68 -2.43 4.73
C PRO A 153 39.06 -2.18 3.35
N GLY A 154 39.26 -3.12 2.42
CA GLY A 154 38.49 -3.17 1.18
C GLY A 154 37.12 -3.81 1.41
N HIS A 155 36.38 -4.05 0.32
CA HIS A 155 35.10 -4.77 0.35
C HIS A 155 35.19 -6.05 -0.48
N LEU A 156 34.53 -7.12 -0.01
CA LEU A 156 34.43 -8.39 -0.73
C LEU A 156 33.08 -8.49 -1.43
N ASP A 157 33.05 -8.09 -2.70
CA ASP A 157 31.84 -8.16 -3.53
C ASP A 157 31.38 -9.60 -3.80
N GLY A 158 30.06 -9.81 -3.86
CA GLY A 158 29.47 -11.10 -4.24
C GLY A 158 29.35 -12.13 -3.13
N VAL A 159 29.67 -11.75 -1.88
CA VAL A 159 29.49 -12.55 -0.67
C VAL A 159 28.64 -11.78 0.34
N VAL A 160 27.55 -12.41 0.79
CA VAL A 160 26.71 -11.89 1.89
C VAL A 160 26.74 -12.91 3.02
N MET A 161 26.91 -12.47 4.26
CA MET A 161 26.78 -13.33 5.44
C MET A 161 25.39 -13.14 6.04
N ARG A 162 24.55 -14.18 6.00
CA ARG A 162 23.22 -14.18 6.60
C ARG A 162 23.29 -14.59 8.06
N ARG A 163 22.70 -13.77 8.93
CA ARG A 163 22.49 -14.08 10.34
C ARG A 163 21.20 -14.85 10.55
N ASN A 164 21.29 -16.08 11.05
CA ASN A 164 20.13 -16.97 11.23
C ASN A 164 19.57 -16.94 12.65
N HIS A 165 20.41 -16.57 13.61
CA HIS A 165 20.02 -16.31 14.99
C HIS A 165 19.35 -17.49 15.73
N ASP A 166 19.79 -18.70 15.46
CA ASP A 166 19.32 -19.95 16.06
C ASP A 166 20.39 -20.64 16.94
N GLY A 167 21.51 -19.95 17.19
CA GLY A 167 22.61 -20.40 18.04
C GLY A 167 22.24 -20.58 19.53
N ALA A 168 23.09 -21.30 20.27
CA ALA A 168 22.82 -21.69 21.67
C ALA A 168 22.65 -20.48 22.60
N ARG A 169 23.44 -19.41 22.41
CA ARG A 169 23.38 -18.20 23.24
C ARG A 169 22.03 -17.50 23.11
N ARG A 170 21.44 -17.42 21.91
CA ARG A 170 20.19 -16.67 21.71
C ARG A 170 18.96 -17.36 22.28
N ARG A 171 19.03 -18.69 22.48
CA ARG A 171 17.97 -19.45 23.15
C ARG A 171 17.87 -19.14 24.65
N ASP A 172 18.86 -18.46 25.21
CA ASP A 172 18.82 -18.03 26.60
C ASP A 172 18.20 -16.63 26.74
N PRO A 173 17.01 -16.49 27.36
CA PRO A 173 16.30 -15.22 27.49
C PRO A 173 17.02 -14.20 28.37
N THR A 174 18.03 -14.62 29.15
CA THR A 174 18.79 -13.75 30.05
C THR A 174 20.08 -13.19 29.43
N THR A 175 20.35 -13.48 28.15
CA THR A 175 21.60 -13.11 27.47
C THR A 175 21.89 -11.62 27.57
N TYR A 176 20.97 -10.76 27.11
CA TYR A 176 21.19 -9.32 27.10
C TYR A 176 21.28 -8.71 28.50
N GLN A 177 20.59 -9.31 29.49
CA GLN A 177 20.73 -8.91 30.89
C GLN A 177 22.15 -9.19 31.42
N ARG A 178 22.73 -10.35 31.08
CA ARG A 178 24.11 -10.68 31.44
C ARG A 178 25.12 -9.82 30.70
N ASP A 179 24.85 -9.51 29.43
CA ASP A 179 25.70 -8.64 28.61
C ASP A 179 25.77 -7.23 29.20
N ALA A 180 24.63 -6.66 29.61
CA ALA A 180 24.59 -5.39 30.32
C ALA A 180 25.45 -5.43 31.60
N ALA A 181 25.33 -6.48 32.43
CA ALA A 181 26.12 -6.61 33.65
C ALA A 181 27.64 -6.73 33.39
N VAL A 182 28.05 -7.34 32.27
CA VAL A 182 29.47 -7.39 31.85
C VAL A 182 29.96 -6.01 31.46
N LEU A 183 29.19 -5.28 30.65
CA LEU A 183 29.54 -3.95 30.17
C LEU A 183 29.58 -2.91 31.30
N GLU A 184 28.66 -2.99 32.28
CA GLU A 184 28.69 -2.14 33.48
C GLU A 184 29.98 -2.33 34.29
N ARG A 185 30.38 -3.60 34.52
CA ARG A 185 31.64 -3.90 35.22
C ARG A 185 32.85 -3.39 34.45
N ALA A 186 32.86 -3.56 33.13
CA ALA A 186 33.95 -3.07 32.30
C ALA A 186 34.04 -1.54 32.32
N LEU A 187 32.92 -0.83 32.17
CA LEU A 187 32.85 0.64 32.20
C LEU A 187 33.37 1.24 33.51
N ALA A 188 33.25 0.52 34.64
CA ALA A 188 33.73 0.99 35.93
C ALA A 188 35.27 1.10 36.02
N THR A 189 36.00 0.34 35.20
CA THR A 189 37.47 0.26 35.27
C THR A 189 38.18 0.55 33.95
N GLU A 190 37.45 0.71 32.85
CA GLU A 190 38.01 0.90 31.50
C GLU A 190 38.75 2.24 31.36
N PRO A 191 40.08 2.25 31.14
CA PRO A 191 40.84 3.49 30.98
C PRO A 191 40.76 4.11 29.58
N SER A 192 40.40 3.34 28.54
CA SER A 192 40.35 3.84 27.16
C SER A 192 39.05 4.59 26.89
N ASP A 193 39.13 5.88 26.57
CA ASP A 193 37.94 6.68 26.22
C ASP A 193 37.20 6.13 25.00
N PHE A 194 37.93 5.55 24.04
CA PHE A 194 37.34 4.87 22.88
C PHE A 194 36.52 3.64 23.31
N LEU A 195 37.06 2.77 24.17
CA LEU A 195 36.34 1.60 24.66
C LEU A 195 35.19 2.01 25.58
N ARG A 196 35.32 3.06 26.39
CA ARG A 196 34.22 3.62 27.18
C ARG A 196 33.07 4.08 26.30
N ALA A 197 33.35 4.80 25.21
CA ALA A 197 32.33 5.17 24.24
C ALA A 197 31.65 3.92 23.66
N ARG A 198 32.43 2.97 23.14
CA ARG A 198 31.89 1.75 22.54
C ARG A 198 31.07 0.89 23.51
N TYR A 199 31.55 0.69 24.74
CA TYR A 199 30.81 -0.06 25.78
C TYR A 199 29.54 0.65 26.20
N THR A 200 29.53 1.99 26.25
CA THR A 200 28.32 2.77 26.55
C THR A 200 27.24 2.54 25.48
N PHE A 201 27.62 2.47 24.20
CA PHE A 201 26.70 2.16 23.10
C PHE A 201 26.08 0.76 23.25
N TYR A 202 26.91 -0.26 23.43
CA TYR A 202 26.42 -1.64 23.54
C TYR A 202 25.67 -1.91 24.85
N LEU A 203 25.95 -1.15 25.91
CA LEU A 203 25.19 -1.22 27.16
C LEU A 203 23.77 -0.68 26.93
N ALA A 204 23.64 0.44 26.20
CA ALA A 204 22.34 0.97 25.81
C ALA A 204 21.56 -0.02 24.91
N GLN A 205 22.23 -0.65 23.94
CA GLN A 205 21.64 -1.70 23.09
C GLN A 205 21.16 -2.89 23.92
N SER A 206 22.00 -3.38 24.84
CA SER A 206 21.64 -4.48 25.74
C SER A 206 20.40 -4.12 26.56
N TYR A 207 20.38 -2.94 27.20
CA TYR A 207 19.22 -2.48 27.97
C TYR A 207 17.94 -2.40 27.15
N LYS A 208 18.03 -1.94 25.90
CA LYS A 208 16.90 -1.93 24.96
C LYS A 208 16.40 -3.36 24.69
N ASP A 209 17.32 -4.28 24.38
CA ASP A 209 16.99 -5.63 23.91
C ASP A 209 16.38 -6.54 25.00
N PHE A 210 16.62 -6.29 26.29
CA PHE A 210 15.88 -6.98 27.38
C PHE A 210 14.78 -6.14 28.06
N GLY A 211 14.44 -4.98 27.51
CA GLY A 211 13.22 -4.22 27.87
C GLY A 211 13.39 -3.12 28.93
N GLU A 212 14.59 -2.83 29.40
CA GLU A 212 14.89 -1.71 30.32
C GLU A 212 14.99 -0.38 29.57
N ARG A 213 13.88 0.06 28.98
CA ARG A 213 13.80 1.21 28.06
C ARG A 213 14.37 2.51 28.65
N SER A 214 14.07 2.83 29.90
CA SER A 214 14.54 4.08 30.54
C SER A 214 16.05 4.12 30.68
N LYS A 215 16.68 2.99 31.06
CA LYS A 215 18.15 2.89 31.13
C LYS A 215 18.77 2.93 29.75
N ALA A 216 18.14 2.30 28.75
CA ALA A 216 18.60 2.37 27.37
C ALA A 216 18.66 3.83 26.89
N VAL A 217 17.61 4.62 27.11
CA VAL A 217 17.60 6.08 26.80
C VAL A 217 18.73 6.81 27.50
N GLU A 218 18.91 6.60 28.82
CA GLU A 218 19.99 7.23 29.59
C GLU A 218 21.36 6.97 28.98
N TYR A 219 21.67 5.71 28.66
CA TYR A 219 22.96 5.31 28.12
C TYR A 219 23.15 5.71 26.65
N TYR A 220 22.09 5.75 25.82
CA TYR A 220 22.20 6.33 24.48
C TYR A 220 22.52 7.82 24.52
N LEU A 221 21.85 8.60 25.38
CA LEU A 221 22.14 10.02 25.51
C LEU A 221 23.56 10.24 26.04
N LYS A 222 24.02 9.44 27.01
CA LYS A 222 25.43 9.45 27.44
C LYS A 222 26.36 9.14 26.28
N ARG A 223 26.07 8.10 25.47
CA ARG A 223 26.90 7.72 24.32
C ARG A 223 27.03 8.85 23.32
N ALA A 224 25.95 9.60 23.07
CA ALA A 224 25.95 10.70 22.11
C ALA A 224 26.93 11.85 22.48
N GLU A 225 27.29 11.98 23.76
CA GLU A 225 28.23 13.02 24.22
C GLU A 225 29.70 12.60 24.23
N LEU A 226 30.01 11.32 23.95
CA LEU A 226 31.37 10.78 24.07
C LEU A 226 32.22 10.92 22.80
N GLY A 227 31.68 11.44 21.70
CA GLY A 227 32.40 11.60 20.43
C GLY A 227 32.71 10.29 19.70
N PHE A 228 33.84 10.24 18.99
CA PHE A 228 34.31 9.14 18.14
C PHE A 228 33.46 8.91 16.88
N TRP A 229 32.92 7.72 16.67
CA TRP A 229 32.29 7.35 15.40
C TRP A 229 30.86 7.91 15.30
N ASP A 230 30.64 8.78 14.32
CA ASP A 230 29.36 9.49 14.12
C ASP A 230 28.16 8.54 13.94
N GLN A 231 28.36 7.37 13.32
CA GLN A 231 27.28 6.38 13.14
C GLN A 231 26.75 5.83 14.46
N GLU A 232 27.61 5.62 15.48
CA GLU A 232 27.15 5.21 16.81
C GLU A 232 26.44 6.35 17.55
N ILE A 233 26.88 7.60 17.35
CA ILE A 233 26.22 8.80 17.90
C ILE A 233 24.82 8.93 17.27
N TYR A 234 24.74 8.81 15.94
CA TYR A 234 23.50 8.83 15.17
C TYR A 234 22.51 7.79 15.68
N ILE A 235 22.91 6.51 15.71
CA ILE A 235 22.04 5.43 16.17
C ILE A 235 21.63 5.64 17.63
N SER A 236 22.52 6.17 18.47
CA SER A 236 22.17 6.50 19.85
C SER A 236 21.07 7.54 19.94
N LEU A 237 21.19 8.66 19.22
CA LEU A 237 20.19 9.72 19.22
C LEU A 237 18.87 9.25 18.59
N TYR A 238 18.94 8.51 17.48
CA TYR A 238 17.78 7.94 16.79
C TYR A 238 17.01 6.94 17.69
N ARG A 239 17.70 6.01 18.34
CA ARG A 239 17.07 5.05 19.27
C ARG A 239 16.59 5.73 20.55
N ALA A 240 17.30 6.72 21.08
CA ALA A 240 16.84 7.51 22.21
C ALA A 240 15.54 8.25 21.88
N ALA A 241 15.41 8.83 20.68
CA ALA A 241 14.18 9.49 20.22
C ALA A 241 13.01 8.51 20.17
N GLN A 242 13.19 7.34 19.52
CA GLN A 242 12.16 6.30 19.45
C GLN A 242 11.70 5.82 20.82
N LEU A 243 12.64 5.49 21.71
CA LEU A 243 12.32 5.00 23.06
C LEU A 243 11.70 6.09 23.94
N LYS A 244 12.12 7.35 23.81
CA LYS A 244 11.47 8.47 24.50
C LYS A 244 10.03 8.65 24.04
N ASP A 245 9.76 8.52 22.73
CA ASP A 245 8.40 8.57 22.18
C ASP A 245 7.53 7.44 22.75
N GLU A 246 8.06 6.21 22.79
CA GLU A 246 7.40 5.04 23.40
C GLU A 246 7.11 5.23 24.89
N LEU A 247 8.00 5.91 25.62
CA LEU A 247 7.85 6.22 27.05
C LEU A 247 6.95 7.43 27.32
N GLY A 248 6.35 8.04 26.28
CA GLY A 248 5.44 9.17 26.42
C GLY A 248 6.13 10.47 26.81
N ALA A 249 7.40 10.65 26.44
CA ALA A 249 8.12 11.90 26.64
C ALA A 249 7.52 13.05 25.82
N ASP A 250 7.90 14.28 26.19
CA ASP A 250 7.53 15.49 25.47
C ASP A 250 7.96 15.43 23.99
N LYS A 251 7.06 15.84 23.10
CA LYS A 251 7.25 15.67 21.65
C LYS A 251 8.29 16.61 21.06
N ASP A 252 8.50 17.79 21.65
CA ASP A 252 9.57 18.69 21.24
C ASP A 252 10.94 18.13 21.64
N GLU A 253 11.04 17.48 22.81
CA GLU A 253 12.27 16.76 23.19
C GLU A 253 12.60 15.62 22.22
N VAL A 254 11.59 14.83 21.83
CA VAL A 254 11.78 13.74 20.86
C VAL A 254 12.21 14.29 19.49
N LEU A 255 11.52 15.34 19.02
CA LEU A 255 11.84 15.96 17.73
C LEU A 255 13.24 16.58 17.72
N ALA A 256 13.68 17.18 18.81
CA ALA A 256 15.03 17.72 18.97
C ALA A 256 16.10 16.62 18.85
N LEU A 257 15.83 15.42 19.37
CA LEU A 257 16.75 14.28 19.22
C LEU A 257 16.84 13.78 17.78
N TYR A 258 15.72 13.69 17.06
CA TYR A 258 15.74 13.36 15.64
C TYR A 258 16.52 14.41 14.82
N ARG A 259 16.32 15.71 15.09
CA ARG A 259 17.09 16.78 14.44
C ARG A 259 18.57 16.66 14.71
N ARG A 260 18.96 16.46 15.98
CA ARG A 260 20.36 16.28 16.35
C ARG A 260 20.96 15.04 15.70
N ALA A 261 20.21 13.94 15.56
CA ALA A 261 20.66 12.77 14.80
C ALA A 261 20.90 13.13 13.32
N ALA A 262 19.94 13.83 12.68
CA ALA A 262 20.09 14.28 11.29
C ALA A 262 21.25 15.26 11.09
N GLU A 263 21.58 16.08 12.10
CA GLU A 263 22.77 16.97 12.07
C GLU A 263 24.09 16.19 12.16
N VAL A 264 24.12 15.09 12.93
CA VAL A 264 25.31 14.23 13.07
C VAL A 264 25.60 13.45 11.79
N CYS A 265 24.57 12.93 11.12
CA CYS A 265 24.72 12.27 9.81
C CYS A 265 23.70 12.82 8.81
N PRO A 266 23.98 13.96 8.14
CA PRO A 266 23.06 14.62 7.22
C PRO A 266 22.77 13.83 5.93
N TRP A 267 23.54 12.78 5.66
CA TRP A 267 23.30 11.87 4.54
C TRP A 267 22.34 10.71 4.87
N ARG A 268 21.86 10.60 6.12
CA ARG A 268 20.96 9.54 6.57
C ARG A 268 19.51 9.99 6.67
N ALA A 269 18.58 9.17 6.17
CA ALA A 269 17.17 9.52 6.04
C ALA A 269 16.32 9.10 7.25
N GLU A 270 16.78 8.16 8.08
CA GLU A 270 15.94 7.49 9.09
C GLU A 270 15.46 8.44 10.18
N ALA A 271 16.32 9.35 10.66
CA ALA A 271 15.96 10.38 11.61
C ALA A 271 14.99 11.42 11.02
N LEU A 272 15.16 11.80 9.75
CA LEU A 272 14.21 12.68 9.05
C LEU A 272 12.85 12.00 8.88
N HIS A 273 12.84 10.70 8.56
CA HIS A 273 11.62 9.90 8.50
C HIS A 273 10.93 9.80 9.87
N GLY A 274 11.68 9.50 10.94
CA GLY A 274 11.17 9.46 12.31
C GLY A 274 10.56 10.81 12.76
N ALA A 275 11.23 11.91 12.45
CA ALA A 275 10.73 13.27 12.70
C ALA A 275 9.51 13.63 11.84
N CYS A 276 9.56 13.38 10.53
CA CYS A 276 8.46 13.64 9.59
C CYS A 276 7.22 12.84 9.98
N ARG A 277 7.42 11.58 10.35
CA ARG A 277 6.40 10.75 10.99
C ARG A 277 5.91 11.47 12.22
N LEU A 278 6.72 11.73 13.25
CA LEU A 278 6.28 12.36 14.50
C LEU A 278 5.49 13.66 14.29
N CYS A 279 5.90 14.53 13.37
CA CYS A 279 5.17 15.74 13.03
C CYS A 279 3.74 15.45 12.52
N ARG A 280 3.58 14.46 11.64
CA ARG A 280 2.25 13.96 11.26
C ARG A 280 1.50 13.36 12.46
N LEU A 281 2.19 12.88 13.52
CA LEU A 281 1.52 12.31 14.70
C LEU A 281 0.75 13.39 15.45
N GLU A 282 1.40 14.54 15.55
CA GLU A 282 1.01 15.65 16.40
C GLU A 282 0.28 16.74 15.61
N GLY A 283 -0.12 16.48 14.36
CA GLY A 283 -0.77 17.46 13.49
C GLY A 283 0.16 18.61 13.04
N ARG A 284 1.47 18.52 13.28
CA ARG A 284 2.50 19.52 12.93
C ARG A 284 2.94 19.39 11.47
N ASN A 285 1.97 19.29 10.56
CA ASN A 285 2.21 18.86 9.18
C ASN A 285 3.15 19.79 8.39
N ALA A 286 3.09 21.11 8.61
CA ALA A 286 3.99 22.07 7.96
C ALA A 286 5.46 21.85 8.35
N GLU A 287 5.73 21.56 9.62
CA GLU A 287 7.08 21.25 10.10
C GLU A 287 7.54 19.89 9.59
N GLY A 288 6.64 18.90 9.54
CA GLY A 288 6.91 17.58 8.95
C GLY A 288 7.25 17.66 7.45
N TYR A 289 6.57 18.54 6.71
CA TYR A 289 6.86 18.83 5.30
C TYR A 289 8.29 19.39 5.13
N GLU A 290 8.65 20.42 5.89
CA GLU A 290 9.99 21.04 5.82
C GLU A 290 11.11 20.07 6.23
N ILE A 291 10.86 19.23 7.24
CA ILE A 291 11.82 18.20 7.69
C ILE A 291 11.99 17.10 6.64
N GLY A 292 10.89 16.63 6.04
CA GLY A 292 10.92 15.49 5.11
C GLY A 292 11.53 15.83 3.75
N LYS A 293 11.28 17.05 3.25
CA LYS A 293 11.70 17.52 1.92
C LYS A 293 13.19 17.32 1.58
N PRO A 294 14.16 17.72 2.43
CA PRO A 294 15.58 17.54 2.11
C PRO A 294 15.99 16.06 2.04
N GLY A 295 15.29 15.16 2.75
CA GLY A 295 15.64 13.74 2.74
C GLY A 295 15.17 12.98 1.50
N LEU A 296 14.29 13.55 0.67
CA LEU A 296 13.75 12.87 -0.53
C LEU A 296 14.79 12.55 -1.62
N GLN A 297 15.97 13.18 -1.55
CA GLN A 297 17.09 12.98 -2.48
C GLN A 297 18.19 12.08 -1.89
N LEU A 298 18.05 11.65 -0.64
CA LEU A 298 19.05 10.79 0.02
C LEU A 298 18.94 9.35 -0.48
N SER A 299 20.07 8.65 -0.51
CA SER A 299 20.19 7.25 -0.89
C SER A 299 20.90 6.47 0.22
N ALA A 300 20.52 5.20 0.40
CA ALA A 300 21.14 4.34 1.39
C ALA A 300 22.63 4.12 1.08
N SER A 301 23.49 4.21 2.09
CA SER A 301 24.91 3.92 1.99
C SER A 301 25.22 2.56 2.64
N PRO A 302 25.79 1.57 1.91
CA PRO A 302 26.07 0.24 2.45
C PRO A 302 27.05 0.23 3.64
N GLY A 303 27.88 1.27 3.79
CA GLY A 303 28.87 1.39 4.87
C GLY A 303 28.30 1.93 6.19
N ASP A 304 27.04 2.37 6.20
CA ASP A 304 26.42 2.97 7.38
C ASP A 304 25.90 1.89 8.36
N LEU A 305 25.85 2.24 9.65
CA LEU A 305 25.48 1.28 10.69
C LEU A 305 23.95 1.12 10.77
N PHE A 306 23.46 -0.11 10.61
CA PHE A 306 22.04 -0.47 10.75
C PHE A 306 21.10 0.32 9.83
N VAL A 307 21.35 0.29 8.54
CA VAL A 307 20.54 1.03 7.55
C VAL A 307 19.18 0.36 7.34
N GLU A 308 18.11 1.16 7.38
CA GLU A 308 16.73 0.74 7.10
C GLU A 308 16.35 1.11 5.66
N THR A 309 16.69 0.25 4.69
CA THR A 309 16.62 0.57 3.24
C THR A 309 15.22 0.99 2.76
N TRP A 310 14.17 0.39 3.31
CA TRP A 310 12.77 0.69 2.95
C TRP A 310 12.39 2.17 3.15
N ILE A 311 13.05 2.88 4.09
CA ILE A 311 12.82 4.31 4.34
C ILE A 311 13.28 5.14 3.13
N TYR A 312 14.40 4.77 2.51
CA TYR A 312 14.95 5.43 1.33
C TYR A 312 14.13 5.10 0.09
N ASP A 313 13.69 3.84 -0.01
CA ASP A 313 12.92 3.35 -1.14
C ASP A 313 11.57 4.06 -1.31
N TYR A 314 10.82 4.19 -0.22
CA TYR A 314 9.50 4.82 -0.23
C TYR A 314 9.06 5.42 1.11
N GLY A 315 9.53 4.92 2.26
CA GLY A 315 8.98 5.27 3.58
C GLY A 315 9.03 6.78 3.91
N LEU A 316 10.16 7.44 3.68
CA LEU A 316 10.26 8.89 3.89
C LEU A 316 9.35 9.67 2.94
N ARG A 317 9.26 9.23 1.67
CA ARG A 317 8.42 9.89 0.66
C ARG A 317 6.93 9.77 0.96
N ASP A 318 6.53 8.65 1.54
CA ASP A 318 5.16 8.41 2.00
C ASP A 318 4.80 9.35 3.16
N GLU A 319 5.63 9.40 4.20
CA GLU A 319 5.45 10.35 5.32
C GLU A 319 5.44 11.81 4.85
N PHE A 320 6.34 12.16 3.93
CA PHE A 320 6.35 13.48 3.29
C PHE A 320 5.06 13.77 2.54
N SER A 321 4.53 12.82 1.76
CA SER A 321 3.33 13.03 0.95
C SER A 321 2.11 13.41 1.79
N VAL A 322 1.95 12.78 2.95
CA VAL A 322 0.85 13.05 3.86
C VAL A 322 1.04 14.40 4.54
N ASN A 323 2.24 14.69 5.08
CA ASN A 323 2.52 16.00 5.66
C ASN A 323 2.32 17.13 4.64
N ALA A 324 2.77 16.95 3.40
CA ALA A 324 2.60 17.91 2.30
C ALA A 324 1.12 18.18 2.02
N TYR A 325 0.27 17.15 2.00
CA TYR A 325 -1.17 17.32 1.77
C TYR A 325 -1.80 18.22 2.84
N TRP A 326 -1.56 17.90 4.11
CA TRP A 326 -2.10 18.61 5.26
C TRP A 326 -1.47 20.00 5.49
N ALA A 327 -0.31 20.25 4.92
CA ALA A 327 0.33 21.56 4.86
C ALA A 327 -0.10 22.39 3.63
N GLU A 328 -1.14 21.97 2.91
CA GLU A 328 -1.67 22.62 1.69
C GLU A 328 -0.74 22.60 0.46
N HIS A 329 0.32 21.78 0.49
CA HIS A 329 1.22 21.52 -0.64
C HIS A 329 0.68 20.37 -1.52
N HIS A 330 -0.58 20.44 -1.94
CA HIS A 330 -1.30 19.32 -2.59
C HIS A 330 -0.65 18.81 -3.88
N GLN A 331 0.04 19.66 -4.66
CA GLN A 331 0.76 19.20 -5.85
C GLN A 331 1.97 18.34 -5.48
N GLU A 332 2.78 18.77 -4.51
CA GLU A 332 3.94 17.99 -4.05
C GLU A 332 3.51 16.69 -3.35
N ALA A 333 2.37 16.71 -2.64
CA ALA A 333 1.76 15.53 -2.06
C ALA A 333 1.35 14.50 -3.13
N LEU A 334 0.72 14.97 -4.21
CA LEU A 334 0.33 14.14 -5.35
C LEU A 334 1.56 13.56 -6.06
N ASP A 335 2.55 14.40 -6.37
CA ASP A 335 3.78 13.99 -7.05
C ASP A 335 4.53 12.92 -6.24
N ALA A 336 4.64 13.11 -4.93
CA ALA A 336 5.25 12.14 -4.02
C ALA A 336 4.48 10.81 -4.01
N SER A 337 3.15 10.85 -3.93
CA SER A 337 2.30 9.65 -3.93
C SER A 337 2.41 8.88 -5.25
N LEU A 338 2.38 9.57 -6.38
CA LEU A 338 2.51 8.95 -7.71
C LEU A 338 3.89 8.34 -7.93
N ALA A 339 4.96 8.99 -7.44
CA ALA A 339 6.31 8.44 -7.50
C ALA A 339 6.43 7.10 -6.75
N ILE A 340 5.72 6.95 -5.62
CA ILE A 340 5.68 5.68 -4.89
C ILE A 340 4.85 4.65 -5.67
N LEU A 341 3.69 5.02 -6.20
CA LEU A 341 2.81 4.12 -6.96
C LEU A 341 3.43 3.57 -8.25
N ALA A 342 4.39 4.29 -8.82
CA ALA A 342 5.15 3.82 -9.98
C ALA A 342 6.07 2.63 -9.66
N ARG A 343 6.36 2.36 -8.37
CA ARG A 343 7.17 1.22 -7.95
C ARG A 343 6.38 -0.10 -8.09
N PRO A 344 6.95 -1.16 -8.67
CA PRO A 344 6.29 -2.46 -8.78
C PRO A 344 6.29 -3.26 -7.47
N ASP A 345 7.21 -2.97 -6.55
CA ASP A 345 7.61 -3.78 -5.39
C ASP A 345 7.06 -3.29 -4.04
N LEU A 346 5.88 -2.66 -4.02
CA LEU A 346 5.26 -2.17 -2.80
C LEU A 346 4.69 -3.32 -1.93
N PRO A 347 4.76 -3.21 -0.59
CA PRO A 347 4.10 -4.16 0.30
C PRO A 347 2.59 -4.29 0.03
N PRO A 348 1.99 -5.48 0.24
CA PRO A 348 0.55 -5.68 0.07
C PRO A 348 -0.27 -4.70 0.92
N GLY A 349 -1.18 -3.96 0.28
CA GLY A 349 -2.05 -2.96 0.93
C GLY A 349 -1.53 -1.51 0.91
N ASP A 350 -0.22 -1.29 0.75
CA ASP A 350 0.33 0.07 0.69
C ASP A 350 -0.07 0.78 -0.62
N ARG A 351 -0.17 0.05 -1.73
CA ARG A 351 -0.59 0.61 -3.02
C ARG A 351 -1.96 1.28 -2.94
N ASP A 352 -2.95 0.62 -2.32
CA ASP A 352 -4.31 1.14 -2.23
C ASP A 352 -4.38 2.34 -1.29
N ARG A 353 -3.69 2.28 -0.14
CA ARG A 353 -3.58 3.39 0.81
C ARG A 353 -2.95 4.62 0.16
N ILE A 354 -1.82 4.46 -0.53
CA ILE A 354 -1.11 5.56 -1.19
C ILE A 354 -1.92 6.09 -2.38
N ALA A 355 -2.60 5.22 -3.11
CA ALA A 355 -3.56 5.64 -4.14
C ALA A 355 -4.68 6.47 -3.53
N SER A 356 -5.23 6.10 -2.37
CA SER A 356 -6.23 6.89 -1.65
C SER A 356 -5.69 8.25 -1.20
N ASN A 357 -4.46 8.31 -0.68
CA ASN A 357 -3.80 9.58 -0.32
C ASN A 357 -3.65 10.51 -1.53
N ALA A 358 -3.29 9.95 -2.69
CA ALA A 358 -3.24 10.71 -3.93
C ALA A 358 -4.61 11.29 -4.32
N ARG A 359 -5.72 10.56 -4.07
CA ARG A 359 -7.09 11.03 -4.36
C ARG A 359 -7.43 12.30 -3.60
N PHE A 360 -7.08 12.38 -2.32
CA PHE A 360 -7.35 13.59 -1.52
C PHE A 360 -6.68 14.82 -2.14
N SER A 361 -5.42 14.68 -2.57
CA SER A 361 -4.68 15.75 -3.25
C SER A 361 -5.35 16.15 -4.57
N VAL A 362 -5.81 15.18 -5.37
CA VAL A 362 -6.56 15.43 -6.61
C VAL A 362 -7.85 16.20 -6.35
N THR A 363 -8.64 15.80 -5.35
CA THR A 363 -9.90 16.47 -4.98
C THR A 363 -9.64 17.94 -4.61
N ARG A 364 -8.67 18.22 -3.73
CA ARG A 364 -8.34 19.59 -3.32
C ARG A 364 -7.84 20.46 -4.46
N LEU A 365 -7.08 19.88 -5.40
CA LEU A 365 -6.63 20.60 -6.60
C LEU A 365 -7.80 20.93 -7.54
N ALA A 366 -8.84 20.10 -7.60
CA ALA A 366 -10.02 20.28 -8.43
C ALA A 366 -11.03 21.30 -7.88
N GLU A 367 -11.08 21.51 -6.56
CA GLU A 367 -11.97 22.47 -5.88
C GLU A 367 -11.57 23.95 -6.07
N ARG A 368 -10.38 24.22 -6.60
CA ARG A 368 -9.93 25.60 -6.90
C ARG A 368 -10.67 26.16 -8.12
N PRO A 369 -11.30 27.35 -8.04
CA PRO A 369 -12.03 27.93 -9.16
C PRO A 369 -11.10 28.10 -10.36
N ALA A 370 -11.46 27.41 -11.46
CA ALA A 370 -10.91 27.45 -12.80
C ALA A 370 -9.59 28.23 -12.99
N THR A 371 -8.54 27.74 -12.36
CA THR A 371 -7.17 27.97 -12.84
C THR A 371 -6.63 26.61 -13.19
N ARG A 372 -6.81 26.23 -14.45
CA ARG A 372 -6.10 25.19 -15.22
C ARG A 372 -5.33 24.18 -14.35
N LEU A 373 -5.94 23.02 -14.09
CA LEU A 373 -5.23 21.83 -13.61
C LEU A 373 -4.32 21.36 -14.74
N GLU A 374 -3.04 21.77 -14.71
CA GLU A 374 -2.00 21.14 -15.52
C GLU A 374 -1.60 19.83 -14.83
N LEU A 375 -2.25 18.72 -15.22
CA LEU A 375 -1.74 17.38 -14.91
C LEU A 375 -0.40 17.20 -15.63
N ALA A 376 0.70 17.43 -14.90
CA ALA A 376 2.04 17.10 -15.33
C ALA A 376 2.22 15.57 -15.26
N VAL A 377 1.91 14.87 -16.35
CA VAL A 377 2.42 13.52 -16.59
C VAL A 377 3.94 13.63 -16.76
N ARG A 378 4.71 13.60 -15.66
CA ARG A 378 6.18 13.49 -15.70
C ARG A 378 6.54 12.00 -15.75
N GLY A 379 6.91 11.52 -16.93
CA GLY A 379 7.74 10.31 -17.03
C GLY A 379 9.16 10.58 -16.49
N PRO A 380 9.97 9.54 -16.27
CA PRO A 380 11.38 9.71 -15.89
C PRO A 380 12.11 10.54 -16.96
N GLU A 381 12.95 11.46 -16.51
CA GLU A 381 13.68 12.44 -17.33
C GLU A 381 14.45 11.77 -18.48
N ILE A 382 14.12 12.14 -19.72
CA ILE A 382 15.10 12.12 -20.82
C ILE A 382 15.60 13.55 -20.93
N ALA A 383 16.89 13.75 -20.66
CA ALA A 383 17.55 15.03 -20.83
C ALA A 383 17.44 15.52 -22.29
N SER A 384 16.83 16.69 -22.51
CA SER A 384 17.11 17.56 -23.66
C SER A 384 16.58 18.98 -23.44
N PRO A 385 17.19 19.98 -24.11
CA PRO A 385 17.69 21.19 -23.48
C PRO A 385 16.62 22.26 -23.21
N ALA A 386 16.94 23.12 -22.25
CA ALA A 386 16.15 24.23 -21.76
C ALA A 386 15.39 24.99 -22.85
N PHE A 387 14.06 25.01 -22.74
CA PHE A 387 13.22 26.00 -23.40
C PHE A 387 12.56 26.90 -22.36
N ALA A 388 12.60 28.20 -22.69
CA ALA A 388 12.19 29.35 -21.91
C ALA A 388 10.77 29.25 -21.29
N PRO A 389 10.49 29.98 -20.20
CA PRO A 389 9.20 29.95 -19.52
C PRO A 389 8.02 30.22 -20.46
N ALA A 390 6.98 29.41 -20.32
CA ALA A 390 5.71 29.58 -21.00
C ALA A 390 5.14 30.98 -20.72
N LEU A 391 4.88 31.72 -21.79
CA LEU A 391 4.09 32.95 -21.73
C LEU A 391 2.66 32.63 -21.26
N PRO A 392 2.00 33.55 -20.55
CA PRO A 392 0.62 33.36 -20.11
C PRO A 392 -0.29 33.08 -21.31
N ALA A 393 -1.32 32.24 -21.07
CA ALA A 393 -2.32 31.86 -22.05
C ALA A 393 -2.76 33.09 -22.87
N PRO A 394 -2.64 33.08 -24.21
CA PRO A 394 -3.10 34.20 -24.99
C PRO A 394 -4.60 34.33 -24.77
N ALA A 395 -5.04 35.51 -24.35
CA ALA A 395 -6.44 35.90 -24.40
C ALA A 395 -6.99 35.51 -25.78
N VAL A 396 -8.14 34.82 -25.79
CA VAL A 396 -8.87 34.39 -26.98
C VAL A 396 -8.89 35.53 -28.00
N ARG A 397 -7.97 35.48 -28.96
CA ARG A 397 -7.94 36.39 -30.10
C ARG A 397 -8.85 35.78 -31.15
N ARG A 398 -10.02 36.40 -31.30
CA ARG A 398 -10.91 36.42 -32.47
C ARG A 398 -10.74 35.27 -33.49
N SER A 399 -11.74 34.37 -33.48
CA SER A 399 -12.25 33.52 -34.56
C SER A 399 -11.23 32.91 -35.54
N SER A 400 -10.94 31.61 -35.38
CA SER A 400 -10.84 30.76 -36.56
C SER A 400 -12.22 30.79 -37.23
N SER A 401 -12.39 31.63 -38.26
CA SER A 401 -13.63 31.70 -39.03
C SER A 401 -13.56 30.64 -40.13
N GLY A 402 -14.38 29.61 -40.05
CA GLY A 402 -14.50 28.62 -41.11
C GLY A 402 -15.45 27.50 -40.70
N LEU A 403 -16.38 27.17 -41.59
CA LEU A 403 -17.31 26.07 -41.40
C LEU A 403 -16.53 24.76 -41.20
N VAL A 404 -16.87 24.03 -40.13
CA VAL A 404 -16.36 22.70 -39.84
C VAL A 404 -17.42 21.67 -40.22
N SER A 405 -17.06 20.70 -41.07
CA SER A 405 -17.92 19.56 -41.35
C SER A 405 -17.51 18.39 -40.47
N ILE A 406 -18.36 18.07 -39.50
CA ILE A 406 -18.24 16.88 -38.67
C ILE A 406 -18.83 15.71 -39.45
N ILE A 407 -18.05 14.64 -39.64
CA ILE A 407 -18.49 13.46 -40.39
C ILE A 407 -18.66 12.26 -39.45
N THR A 408 -19.74 11.50 -39.63
CA THR A 408 -20.04 10.29 -38.84
C THR A 408 -20.51 9.16 -39.74
N PRO A 409 -19.62 8.21 -40.10
CA PRO A 409 -20.05 6.94 -40.68
C PRO A 409 -20.68 6.07 -39.58
N THR A 410 -21.82 5.42 -39.87
CA THR A 410 -22.50 4.55 -38.90
C THR A 410 -23.15 3.36 -39.61
N GLY A 411 -23.48 2.30 -38.86
CA GLY A 411 -24.09 1.08 -39.37
C GLY A 411 -24.41 0.04 -38.30
N GLY A 412 -25.68 -0.28 -38.09
CA GLY A 412 -26.14 -1.30 -37.14
C GLY A 412 -25.96 -0.94 -35.66
N ARG A 413 -25.84 0.36 -35.35
CA ARG A 413 -25.52 0.91 -34.02
C ARG A 413 -26.38 2.13 -33.62
N PRO A 414 -27.72 2.04 -33.69
CA PRO A 414 -28.59 3.20 -33.46
C PRO A 414 -28.43 3.83 -32.06
N GLU A 415 -28.09 3.06 -31.04
CA GLU A 415 -27.89 3.54 -29.68
C GLU A 415 -26.66 4.46 -29.52
N PHE A 416 -25.62 4.20 -30.31
CA PHE A 416 -24.39 4.99 -30.31
C PHE A 416 -24.59 6.28 -31.11
N LEU A 417 -25.24 6.17 -32.27
CA LEU A 417 -25.65 7.34 -33.04
C LEU A 417 -26.57 8.28 -32.23
N GLN A 418 -27.47 7.73 -31.42
CA GLN A 418 -28.33 8.52 -30.53
C GLN A 418 -27.53 9.33 -29.48
N ALA A 419 -26.42 8.79 -28.97
CA ALA A 419 -25.51 9.50 -28.07
C ALA A 419 -24.71 10.59 -28.81
N ALA A 420 -24.23 10.28 -30.03
CA ALA A 420 -23.51 11.23 -30.88
C ALA A 420 -24.32 12.51 -31.18
N MET A 421 -25.65 12.41 -31.27
CA MET A 421 -26.54 13.58 -31.38
C MET A 421 -26.35 14.57 -30.22
N GLY A 422 -26.18 14.06 -29.00
CA GLY A 422 -25.94 14.88 -27.81
C GLY A 422 -24.57 15.53 -27.83
N TYR A 423 -23.53 14.78 -28.20
CA TYR A 423 -22.16 15.31 -28.31
C TYR A 423 -22.08 16.44 -29.34
N PHE A 424 -22.71 16.25 -30.50
CA PHE A 424 -22.81 17.29 -31.53
C PHE A 424 -23.53 18.53 -31.01
N GLY A 425 -24.70 18.36 -30.38
CA GLY A 425 -25.47 19.47 -29.82
C GLY A 425 -24.76 20.24 -28.70
N SER A 426 -23.76 19.63 -28.06
CA SER A 426 -23.00 20.23 -26.95
C SER A 426 -21.74 20.99 -27.40
N GLN A 427 -21.35 20.95 -28.67
CA GLN A 427 -20.10 21.57 -29.13
C GLN A 427 -20.09 23.10 -28.90
N ASP A 428 -18.98 23.62 -28.41
CA ASP A 428 -18.77 25.06 -28.15
C ASP A 428 -18.40 25.86 -29.41
N TYR A 429 -18.08 25.17 -30.50
CA TYR A 429 -17.82 25.75 -31.80
C TYR A 429 -19.13 25.85 -32.60
N SER A 430 -19.54 27.07 -32.95
CA SER A 430 -20.88 27.33 -33.49
C SER A 430 -21.02 27.15 -35.02
N ASP A 431 -19.93 27.31 -35.77
CA ASP A 431 -19.95 27.20 -37.24
C ASP A 431 -19.65 25.75 -37.68
N VAL A 432 -20.58 24.85 -37.33
CA VAL A 432 -20.49 23.41 -37.61
C VAL A 432 -21.67 22.93 -38.47
N GLU A 433 -21.39 21.99 -39.36
CA GLU A 433 -22.39 21.09 -39.92
C GLU A 433 -22.07 19.64 -39.56
N TRP A 434 -23.09 18.80 -39.43
CA TRP A 434 -22.94 17.38 -39.15
C TRP A 434 -23.47 16.54 -40.31
N LEU A 435 -22.61 15.69 -40.86
CA LEU A 435 -22.92 14.81 -41.97
C LEU A 435 -22.88 13.37 -41.48
N ILE A 436 -23.98 12.66 -41.66
CA ILE A 436 -24.16 11.28 -41.20
C ILE A 436 -24.48 10.40 -42.40
N LEU A 437 -23.76 9.30 -42.54
CA LEU A 437 -24.03 8.29 -43.57
C LEU A 437 -24.23 6.94 -42.88
N ASP A 438 -25.48 6.50 -42.93
CA ASP A 438 -25.99 5.33 -42.24
C ASP A 438 -26.32 4.22 -43.24
N ASP A 439 -25.62 3.09 -43.13
CA ASP A 439 -25.86 1.88 -43.92
C ASP A 439 -26.53 0.76 -43.09
N SER A 440 -27.20 1.13 -41.99
CA SER A 440 -28.05 0.23 -41.21
C SER A 440 -29.18 -0.36 -42.06
N SER A 441 -29.68 -1.53 -41.65
CA SER A 441 -30.82 -2.17 -42.33
C SER A 441 -32.07 -1.28 -42.34
N GLU A 442 -32.24 -0.46 -41.32
CA GLU A 442 -33.34 0.49 -41.18
C GLU A 442 -32.76 1.87 -40.81
N PRO A 443 -33.34 2.98 -41.31
CA PRO A 443 -32.89 4.31 -40.96
C PRO A 443 -33.18 4.65 -39.49
N HIS A 444 -32.36 5.50 -38.89
CA HIS A 444 -32.55 5.96 -37.52
C HIS A 444 -33.85 6.77 -37.37
N PRO A 445 -34.80 6.37 -36.50
CA PRO A 445 -36.13 7.00 -36.42
C PRO A 445 -36.11 8.51 -36.15
N ALA A 446 -35.19 8.97 -35.28
CA ALA A 446 -35.10 10.39 -34.92
C ALA A 446 -34.48 11.27 -36.02
N LEU A 447 -33.60 10.70 -36.87
CA LEU A 447 -32.90 11.46 -37.91
C LEU A 447 -33.63 11.43 -39.25
N ARG A 448 -34.48 10.41 -39.46
CA ARG A 448 -35.39 10.33 -40.61
C ARG A 448 -36.31 11.55 -40.73
N GLN A 449 -36.62 12.21 -39.62
CA GLN A 449 -37.54 13.37 -39.53
C GLN A 449 -36.83 14.67 -39.13
N ALA A 450 -35.50 14.67 -38.98
CA ALA A 450 -34.77 15.84 -38.50
C ALA A 450 -34.65 16.90 -39.61
N GLU A 451 -35.29 18.05 -39.42
CA GLU A 451 -35.13 19.25 -40.27
C GLU A 451 -34.18 20.28 -39.60
N ALA A 452 -33.06 19.82 -39.03
CA ALA A 452 -32.06 20.73 -38.48
C ALA A 452 -31.21 21.30 -39.63
N PRO A 453 -31.07 22.64 -39.76
CA PRO A 453 -30.43 23.27 -40.93
C PRO A 453 -28.94 22.94 -41.08
N ASN A 454 -28.29 22.47 -40.01
CA ASN A 454 -26.88 22.10 -39.98
C ASN A 454 -26.65 20.60 -39.78
N VAL A 455 -27.67 19.74 -39.94
CA VAL A 455 -27.52 18.28 -39.88
C VAL A 455 -27.99 17.67 -41.19
N SER A 456 -27.13 16.88 -41.84
CA SER A 456 -27.44 16.12 -43.05
C SER A 456 -27.36 14.63 -42.75
N TYR A 457 -28.51 13.97 -42.74
CA TYR A 457 -28.61 12.53 -42.57
C TYR A 457 -28.92 11.85 -43.90
N GLN A 458 -28.08 10.90 -44.31
CA GLN A 458 -28.34 10.03 -45.45
C GLN A 458 -28.36 8.57 -45.00
N HIS A 459 -29.44 7.89 -45.34
CA HIS A 459 -29.55 6.43 -45.25
C HIS A 459 -29.33 5.81 -46.64
N THR A 460 -28.62 4.69 -46.70
CA THR A 460 -28.41 3.93 -47.94
C THR A 460 -28.74 2.46 -47.73
N GLU A 461 -29.32 1.84 -48.74
CA GLU A 461 -29.50 0.39 -48.78
C GLU A 461 -28.19 -0.29 -49.19
N GLY A 462 -27.78 -1.30 -48.43
CA GLY A 462 -26.56 -2.07 -48.67
C GLY A 462 -25.34 -1.56 -47.89
N ARG A 463 -24.50 -2.51 -47.43
CA ARG A 463 -23.26 -2.23 -46.70
C ARG A 463 -22.27 -1.48 -47.58
N LEU A 464 -21.70 -0.40 -47.06
CA LEU A 464 -20.57 0.30 -47.66
C LEU A 464 -19.33 0.11 -46.77
N THR A 465 -18.15 0.19 -47.37
CA THR A 465 -16.94 0.18 -46.55
C THR A 465 -16.85 1.46 -45.71
N VAL A 466 -16.14 1.42 -44.58
CA VAL A 466 -15.91 2.62 -43.76
C VAL A 466 -15.22 3.73 -44.57
N GLY A 467 -14.22 3.38 -45.38
CA GLY A 467 -13.52 4.35 -46.23
C GLY A 467 -14.42 5.00 -47.28
N GLU A 468 -15.29 4.22 -47.94
CA GLU A 468 -16.27 4.76 -48.89
C GLU A 468 -17.28 5.69 -48.19
N LYS A 469 -17.71 5.34 -46.97
CA LYS A 469 -18.60 6.21 -46.20
C LYS A 469 -17.94 7.54 -45.87
N ARG A 470 -16.68 7.52 -45.39
CA ARG A 470 -15.89 8.72 -45.12
C ARG A 470 -15.73 9.58 -46.38
N ASN A 471 -15.40 8.97 -47.53
CA ASN A 471 -15.28 9.68 -48.81
C ASN A 471 -16.57 10.38 -49.22
N ARG A 472 -17.72 9.67 -49.21
CA ARG A 472 -19.01 10.27 -49.57
C ARG A 472 -19.45 11.39 -48.62
N LEU A 473 -19.09 11.29 -47.35
CA LEU A 473 -19.35 12.35 -46.38
C LEU A 473 -18.51 13.59 -46.68
N ILE A 474 -17.21 13.43 -46.93
CA ILE A 474 -16.30 14.55 -47.19
C ILE A 474 -16.57 15.21 -48.55
N ASP A 475 -16.96 14.44 -49.56
CA ASP A 475 -17.34 14.99 -50.88
C ASP A 475 -18.47 16.04 -50.73
N ARG A 476 -19.47 15.74 -49.89
CA ARG A 476 -20.62 16.61 -49.58
C ARG A 476 -20.33 17.70 -48.55
N ALA A 477 -19.18 17.65 -47.86
CA ALA A 477 -18.78 18.65 -46.88
C ALA A 477 -18.60 20.04 -47.51
N ARG A 478 -19.24 21.04 -46.92
CA ARG A 478 -19.08 22.46 -47.29
C ARG A 478 -17.96 23.14 -46.49
N GLY A 479 -17.59 22.57 -45.35
CA GLY A 479 -16.55 23.07 -44.48
C GLY A 479 -15.16 22.96 -45.07
N GLU A 480 -14.29 23.93 -44.75
CA GLU A 480 -12.86 23.86 -45.05
C GLU A 480 -12.18 22.80 -44.17
N TYR A 481 -12.69 22.63 -42.95
CA TYR A 481 -12.17 21.70 -41.95
C TYR A 481 -13.09 20.49 -41.84
N ILE A 482 -12.49 19.31 -41.82
CA ILE A 482 -13.16 18.05 -41.55
C ILE A 482 -12.76 17.61 -40.15
N VAL A 483 -13.75 17.23 -39.33
CA VAL A 483 -13.55 16.62 -38.01
C VAL A 483 -14.30 15.29 -37.98
N GLN A 484 -13.70 14.25 -37.42
CA GLN A 484 -14.30 12.93 -37.37
C GLN A 484 -14.97 12.64 -36.03
N PHE A 485 -16.20 12.12 -36.10
CA PHE A 485 -16.90 11.49 -35.00
C PHE A 485 -17.13 10.03 -35.38
N ASP A 486 -16.49 9.10 -34.69
CA ASP A 486 -16.96 7.72 -34.68
C ASP A 486 -18.23 7.66 -33.80
N ASP A 487 -19.23 6.88 -34.20
CA ASP A 487 -20.55 6.90 -33.57
C ASP A 487 -20.52 6.35 -32.12
N ASP A 488 -19.56 5.49 -31.81
CA ASP A 488 -19.39 4.79 -30.54
C ASP A 488 -18.49 5.50 -29.51
N ASP A 489 -17.80 6.57 -29.90
CA ASP A 489 -16.90 7.31 -29.01
C ASP A 489 -17.56 8.54 -28.37
N PHE A 490 -16.99 9.00 -27.25
CA PHE A 490 -17.44 10.22 -26.58
C PHE A 490 -16.61 11.43 -27.03
N TYR A 491 -17.29 12.55 -27.27
CA TYR A 491 -16.67 13.83 -27.61
C TYR A 491 -17.17 14.95 -26.69
N ALA A 492 -16.24 15.64 -26.03
CA ALA A 492 -16.57 16.72 -25.11
C ALA A 492 -17.04 17.99 -25.84
N PRO A 493 -17.75 18.91 -25.17
CA PRO A 493 -18.15 20.21 -25.72
C PRO A 493 -17.01 20.99 -26.40
N SER A 494 -15.79 20.90 -25.88
CA SER A 494 -14.62 21.62 -26.42
C SER A 494 -13.82 20.85 -27.47
N TYR A 495 -14.30 19.70 -27.93
CA TYR A 495 -13.53 18.83 -28.83
C TYR A 495 -13.20 19.53 -30.15
N VAL A 496 -14.22 20.02 -30.88
CA VAL A 496 -14.02 20.68 -32.18
C VAL A 496 -13.11 21.90 -32.07
N SER A 497 -13.37 22.79 -31.11
CA SER A 497 -12.58 24.02 -30.94
C SER A 497 -11.12 23.73 -30.62
N ARG A 498 -10.83 22.70 -29.80
CA ARG A 498 -9.46 22.30 -29.46
C ARG A 498 -8.73 21.62 -30.60
N MET A 499 -9.39 20.75 -31.35
CA MET A 499 -8.77 20.11 -32.52
C MET A 499 -8.45 21.14 -33.61
N LEU A 500 -9.32 22.13 -33.84
CA LEU A 500 -9.03 23.24 -34.75
C LEU A 500 -7.91 24.15 -34.22
N ALA A 501 -7.89 24.44 -32.92
CA ALA A 501 -6.81 25.22 -32.32
C ALA A 501 -5.46 24.50 -32.52
N ALA A 502 -5.41 23.19 -32.27
CA ALA A 502 -4.22 22.38 -32.50
C ALA A 502 -3.76 22.41 -33.96
N LEU A 503 -4.68 22.23 -34.91
CA LEU A 503 -4.40 22.29 -36.35
C LEU A 503 -3.74 23.63 -36.74
N ASN A 504 -4.28 24.74 -36.23
CA ASN A 504 -3.81 26.09 -36.56
C ASN A 504 -2.50 26.44 -35.83
N ASP A 505 -2.42 26.20 -34.52
CA ASP A 505 -1.26 26.54 -33.69
C ASP A 505 -0.02 25.76 -34.12
N GLN A 506 -0.19 24.47 -34.46
CA GLN A 506 0.91 23.63 -34.93
C GLN A 506 1.25 23.89 -36.41
N ARG A 507 0.43 24.68 -37.13
CA ARG A 507 0.51 24.85 -38.59
C ARG A 507 0.52 23.50 -39.31
N ALA A 508 -0.34 22.60 -38.87
CA ALA A 508 -0.53 21.28 -39.46
C ALA A 508 -1.68 21.30 -40.46
N ASP A 509 -1.69 20.32 -41.35
CA ASP A 509 -2.75 20.08 -42.33
C ASP A 509 -3.70 18.98 -41.86
N LEU A 510 -3.21 18.08 -41.00
CA LEU A 510 -3.96 17.07 -40.25
C LEU A 510 -3.42 16.98 -38.83
N VAL A 511 -4.31 16.93 -37.84
CA VAL A 511 -3.98 16.63 -36.44
C VAL A 511 -4.78 15.43 -35.92
N ASN A 512 -4.16 14.69 -35.01
CA ASN A 512 -4.77 13.57 -34.28
C ASN A 512 -4.56 13.72 -32.77
N LEU A 513 -5.15 12.81 -31.99
CA LEU A 513 -4.76 12.60 -30.61
C LEU A 513 -3.56 11.63 -30.54
N ARG A 514 -2.41 12.13 -30.06
CA ARG A 514 -1.20 11.31 -29.77
C ARG A 514 -1.23 10.62 -28.42
N GLY A 515 -2.11 11.07 -27.54
CA GLY A 515 -2.55 10.27 -26.43
C GLY A 515 -3.95 10.64 -25.98
N TRP A 516 -4.69 9.65 -25.50
CA TRP A 516 -6.09 9.79 -25.15
C TRP A 516 -6.49 8.77 -24.07
N PHE A 517 -7.65 9.03 -23.49
CA PHE A 517 -8.30 8.13 -22.55
C PHE A 517 -9.14 7.10 -23.30
N LEU A 518 -9.14 5.87 -22.81
CA LEU A 518 -10.03 4.83 -23.30
C LEU A 518 -10.69 4.06 -22.16
N TYR A 519 -11.89 3.57 -22.42
CA TYR A 519 -12.60 2.68 -21.51
C TYR A 519 -12.99 1.40 -22.24
N ASP A 520 -12.60 0.26 -21.67
CA ASP A 520 -12.98 -1.06 -22.15
C ASP A 520 -14.08 -1.65 -21.27
N GLU A 521 -15.31 -1.62 -21.79
CA GLU A 521 -16.51 -2.17 -21.16
C GLU A 521 -16.37 -3.67 -20.88
N ARG A 522 -15.59 -4.40 -21.70
CA ARG A 522 -15.47 -5.86 -21.63
C ARG A 522 -14.70 -6.31 -20.40
N SER A 523 -13.75 -5.50 -19.95
CA SER A 523 -12.89 -5.78 -18.78
C SER A 523 -13.07 -4.79 -17.66
N ASP A 524 -14.00 -3.84 -17.83
CA ASP A 524 -14.16 -2.70 -16.93
C ASP A 524 -12.79 -2.05 -16.65
N PHE A 525 -12.09 -1.66 -17.73
CA PHE A 525 -10.74 -1.12 -17.69
C PHE A 525 -10.74 0.32 -18.19
N PHE A 526 -10.26 1.25 -17.36
CA PHE A 526 -10.05 2.65 -17.74
C PHE A 526 -8.56 2.91 -17.89
N GLY A 527 -8.13 3.49 -19.00
CA GLY A 527 -6.70 3.66 -19.27
C GLY A 527 -6.36 4.86 -20.13
N TYR A 528 -5.06 5.12 -20.22
CA TYR A 528 -4.49 6.17 -21.06
C TYR A 528 -3.42 5.61 -21.98
N TRP A 529 -3.52 5.93 -23.26
CA TRP A 529 -2.59 5.46 -24.27
C TRP A 529 -1.78 6.61 -24.84
N ASP A 530 -0.45 6.53 -24.72
CA ASP A 530 0.53 7.40 -25.37
C ASP A 530 1.14 6.65 -26.57
N LEU A 531 0.95 7.18 -27.78
CA LEU A 531 1.40 6.54 -29.03
C LEU A 531 2.91 6.63 -29.27
N GLN A 532 3.60 7.56 -28.60
CA GLN A 532 5.06 7.65 -28.70
C GLN A 532 5.76 6.58 -27.86
N ARG A 533 5.07 6.02 -26.86
CA ARG A 533 5.58 4.90 -26.06
C ARG A 533 5.32 3.59 -26.79
N LYS A 534 6.36 3.09 -27.46
CA LYS A 534 6.31 1.86 -28.28
C LYS A 534 6.90 0.62 -27.59
N GLN A 535 7.42 0.76 -26.37
CA GLN A 535 8.13 -0.30 -25.62
C GLN A 535 7.84 -0.22 -24.11
N GLY A 536 8.01 -1.33 -23.40
CA GLY A 536 7.73 -1.46 -21.97
C GLY A 536 6.37 -2.12 -21.70
N PRO A 537 5.91 -2.09 -20.43
CA PRO A 537 4.63 -2.66 -20.05
C PRO A 537 3.46 -1.88 -20.68
N HIS A 538 2.54 -2.61 -21.29
CA HIS A 538 1.31 -2.09 -21.90
C HIS A 538 0.16 -3.03 -21.54
N TYR A 539 -1.07 -2.55 -21.45
CA TYR A 539 -2.25 -3.39 -21.44
C TYR A 539 -2.71 -3.57 -22.88
N ARG A 540 -2.80 -4.81 -23.36
CA ARG A 540 -3.46 -5.11 -24.63
C ARG A 540 -4.96 -5.21 -24.37
N CYS A 541 -5.72 -4.27 -24.91
CA CYS A 541 -7.19 -4.26 -24.88
C CYS A 541 -7.71 -4.72 -26.26
N ASP A 542 -8.27 -5.92 -26.32
CA ASP A 542 -8.84 -6.51 -27.52
C ASP A 542 -10.12 -7.31 -27.20
N ALA A 543 -10.62 -8.11 -28.14
CA ALA A 543 -11.84 -8.91 -27.93
C ALA A 543 -11.76 -9.87 -26.72
N GLY A 544 -10.56 -10.23 -26.25
CA GLY A 544 -10.34 -11.02 -25.04
C GLY A 544 -10.28 -10.21 -23.74
N GLY A 545 -10.41 -8.88 -23.82
CA GLY A 545 -10.31 -7.97 -22.67
C GLY A 545 -8.91 -7.39 -22.46
N ALA A 546 -8.73 -6.64 -21.36
CA ALA A 546 -7.47 -6.02 -21.00
C ALA A 546 -6.50 -7.02 -20.37
N THR A 547 -5.34 -7.21 -20.98
CA THR A 547 -4.27 -8.10 -20.47
C THR A 547 -2.93 -7.37 -20.46
N LEU A 548 -2.17 -7.43 -19.36
CA LEU A 548 -0.83 -6.87 -19.31
C LEU A 548 0.13 -7.64 -20.23
N VAL A 549 0.84 -6.92 -21.09
CA VAL A 549 1.85 -7.41 -22.03
C VAL A 549 3.11 -6.54 -21.91
N SER A 550 4.26 -7.11 -22.27
CA SER A 550 5.51 -6.35 -22.37
C SER A 550 5.91 -6.23 -23.83
N LEU A 551 6.05 -4.98 -24.31
CA LEU A 551 6.46 -4.68 -25.66
C LEU A 551 7.96 -4.38 -25.72
N ASP A 552 8.65 -4.96 -26.70
CA ASP A 552 10.05 -4.73 -27.01
C ASP A 552 10.25 -4.59 -28.53
N GLY A 553 11.50 -4.35 -28.95
CA GLY A 553 11.83 -4.17 -30.36
C GLY A 553 11.60 -5.39 -31.26
N THR A 554 11.19 -6.54 -30.72
CA THR A 554 10.91 -7.78 -31.46
C THR A 554 9.42 -8.06 -31.64
N ASN A 555 8.56 -7.54 -30.76
CA ASN A 555 7.11 -7.81 -30.76
C ASN A 555 6.22 -6.56 -30.96
N ASN A 556 6.82 -5.39 -31.25
CA ASN A 556 6.12 -4.12 -31.47
C ASN A 556 6.08 -3.64 -32.93
N GLY A 557 6.34 -4.52 -33.92
CA GLY A 557 6.46 -4.12 -35.34
C GLY A 557 5.26 -3.36 -35.92
N GLY A 558 4.04 -3.59 -35.39
CA GLY A 558 2.83 -2.84 -35.78
C GLY A 558 2.79 -1.39 -35.31
N PHE A 559 3.72 -0.95 -34.46
CA PHE A 559 3.73 0.39 -33.85
C PHE A 559 4.58 1.39 -34.64
N ALA A 560 5.15 0.97 -35.77
CA ALA A 560 6.08 1.78 -36.56
C ALA A 560 5.49 3.17 -36.89
N ASP A 561 4.23 3.21 -37.30
CA ASP A 561 3.50 4.44 -37.66
C ASP A 561 2.44 4.86 -36.62
N ASN A 562 2.51 4.36 -35.37
CA ASN A 562 1.49 4.65 -34.36
C ASN A 562 1.25 6.14 -34.17
N GLU A 563 2.28 6.99 -34.32
CA GLU A 563 2.17 8.45 -34.19
C GLU A 563 1.22 9.13 -35.18
N LEU A 564 0.82 8.42 -36.25
CA LEU A 564 -0.21 8.87 -37.19
C LEU A 564 -1.62 8.81 -36.59
N GLY A 565 -1.80 8.17 -35.44
CA GLY A 565 -3.06 8.11 -34.71
C GLY A 565 -4.13 7.33 -35.44
N PHE A 566 -5.36 7.44 -34.93
CA PHE A 566 -6.53 6.70 -35.41
C PHE A 566 -7.67 7.65 -35.79
N GLY A 567 -8.48 7.22 -36.76
CA GLY A 567 -9.44 8.04 -37.50
C GLY A 567 -10.50 8.73 -36.64
N PHE A 568 -10.92 8.10 -35.53
CA PHE A 568 -11.88 8.67 -34.57
C PHE A 568 -11.48 10.07 -34.05
N SER A 569 -10.19 10.40 -34.14
CA SER A 569 -9.62 11.61 -33.56
C SER A 569 -9.14 12.65 -34.58
N TYR A 570 -9.34 12.42 -35.88
CA TYR A 570 -8.73 13.27 -36.91
C TYR A 570 -9.48 14.59 -37.11
N ALA A 571 -8.71 15.67 -37.19
CA ALA A 571 -9.15 16.96 -37.73
C ALA A 571 -8.18 17.43 -38.81
N PHE A 572 -8.67 17.79 -39.99
CA PHE A 572 -7.81 18.14 -41.13
C PHE A 572 -8.48 19.12 -42.09
N ARG A 573 -7.67 19.75 -42.96
CA ARG A 573 -8.18 20.57 -44.06
C ARG A 573 -8.70 19.69 -45.18
N LYS A 574 -9.87 20.00 -45.77
CA LYS A 574 -10.48 19.22 -46.87
C LYS A 574 -9.51 18.92 -48.02
N ALA A 575 -8.58 19.84 -48.31
CA ALA A 575 -7.51 19.67 -49.30
C ALA A 575 -6.61 18.43 -49.07
N VAL A 576 -6.45 17.99 -47.82
CA VAL A 576 -5.70 16.75 -47.49
C VAL A 576 -6.39 15.54 -48.12
N TRP A 577 -7.72 15.46 -47.97
CA TRP A 577 -8.53 14.40 -48.56
C TRP A 577 -8.62 14.50 -50.08
N GLU A 578 -8.72 15.70 -50.65
CA GLU A 578 -8.73 15.88 -52.12
C GLU A 578 -7.46 15.33 -52.78
N ALA A 579 -6.33 15.41 -52.08
CA ALA A 579 -5.04 14.92 -52.56
C ALA A 579 -4.75 13.46 -52.18
N ALA A 580 -5.41 12.93 -51.14
CA ALA A 580 -5.27 11.56 -50.66
C ALA A 580 -6.62 11.06 -50.10
N PRO A 581 -7.57 10.60 -50.92
CA PRO A 581 -8.85 10.06 -50.44
C PRO A 581 -8.68 8.78 -49.60
N TYR A 582 -9.67 8.43 -48.78
CA TYR A 582 -9.66 7.17 -48.04
C TYR A 582 -9.73 5.98 -49.02
N PRO A 583 -8.99 4.89 -48.79
CA PRO A 583 -9.18 3.66 -49.56
C PRO A 583 -10.54 3.03 -49.25
N ASP A 584 -11.16 2.42 -50.25
CA ASP A 584 -12.45 1.70 -50.13
C ASP A 584 -12.26 0.34 -49.43
N VAL A 585 -12.03 0.38 -48.11
CA VAL A 585 -11.82 -0.78 -47.23
C VAL A 585 -12.46 -0.56 -45.85
N ASP A 586 -12.72 -1.66 -45.14
CA ASP A 586 -13.35 -1.69 -43.81
C ASP A 586 -12.37 -1.70 -42.62
N PHE A 587 -11.06 -1.81 -42.90
CA PHE A 587 -10.04 -1.91 -41.85
C PHE A 587 -8.77 -1.17 -42.28
N ASP A 588 -8.21 -0.37 -41.37
CA ASP A 588 -6.99 0.43 -41.56
C ASP A 588 -7.10 1.42 -42.73
N GLU A 589 -8.32 1.87 -43.04
CA GLU A 589 -8.55 2.93 -44.02
C GLU A 589 -8.00 4.28 -43.55
N ASP A 590 -8.08 4.55 -42.24
CA ASP A 590 -7.50 5.73 -41.59
C ASP A 590 -5.98 5.73 -41.58
N GLY A 591 -5.36 4.61 -41.21
CA GLY A 591 -3.91 4.46 -41.22
C GLY A 591 -3.35 4.59 -42.64
N GLN A 592 -4.03 4.02 -43.64
CA GLN A 592 -3.65 4.21 -45.05
C GLN A 592 -3.82 5.65 -45.52
N PHE A 593 -4.94 6.30 -45.18
CA PHE A 593 -5.17 7.71 -45.46
C PHE A 593 -4.08 8.60 -44.84
N ALA A 594 -3.76 8.41 -43.56
CA ALA A 594 -2.74 9.21 -42.87
C ALA A 594 -1.33 8.96 -43.44
N ARG A 595 -1.00 7.71 -43.81
CA ARG A 595 0.29 7.39 -44.46
C ARG A 595 0.43 8.09 -45.81
N GLN A 596 -0.62 8.10 -46.64
CA GLN A 596 -0.63 8.81 -47.91
C GLN A 596 -0.57 10.34 -47.71
N ALA A 597 -1.33 10.87 -46.75
CA ALA A 597 -1.33 12.29 -46.44
C ALA A 597 0.06 12.77 -45.97
N ARG A 598 0.79 11.98 -45.16
CA ARG A 598 2.14 12.29 -44.67
C ARG A 598 3.14 12.55 -45.80
N GLU A 599 2.93 11.99 -47.00
CA GLU A 599 3.82 12.20 -48.14
C GLU A 599 3.79 13.65 -48.66
N ARG A 600 2.70 14.39 -48.42
CA ARG A 600 2.45 15.71 -49.02
C ARG A 600 2.07 16.80 -48.02
N PHE A 601 1.61 16.40 -46.84
CA PHE A 601 1.02 17.29 -45.85
C PHE A 601 1.69 17.11 -44.49
N ARG A 602 1.67 18.18 -43.69
CA ARG A 602 2.17 18.14 -42.32
C ARG A 602 1.13 17.51 -41.41
N ILE A 603 1.45 16.33 -40.91
CA ILE A 603 0.69 15.65 -39.86
C ILE A 603 1.34 15.93 -38.51
N ASP A 604 0.53 16.34 -37.54
CA ASP A 604 0.98 16.52 -36.16
C ASP A 604 -0.09 15.96 -35.20
N GLY A 605 0.09 16.14 -33.89
CA GLY A 605 -0.94 15.73 -32.95
C GLY A 605 -0.77 16.27 -31.55
N VAL A 606 -1.80 16.05 -30.74
CA VAL A 606 -1.91 16.59 -29.38
C VAL A 606 -2.18 15.50 -28.37
N TYR A 607 -1.70 15.69 -27.15
CA TYR A 607 -2.02 14.80 -26.05
C TYR A 607 -3.27 15.31 -25.35
N ASP A 608 -4.34 14.52 -25.37
CA ASP A 608 -5.52 14.82 -24.60
C ASP A 608 -5.27 14.56 -23.12
N ARG A 609 -4.90 15.59 -22.37
CA ARG A 609 -4.72 15.50 -20.92
C ARG A 609 -5.95 15.96 -20.13
N THR A 610 -7.05 16.24 -20.83
CA THR A 610 -8.18 17.00 -20.28
C THR A 610 -9.54 16.37 -20.55
N GLY A 611 -9.59 15.25 -21.27
CA GLY A 611 -10.84 14.55 -21.57
C GLY A 611 -11.62 15.18 -22.70
N VAL A 612 -10.97 15.54 -23.81
CA VAL A 612 -11.68 16.03 -25.00
C VAL A 612 -12.35 14.91 -25.78
N ALA A 613 -11.82 13.68 -25.66
CA ALA A 613 -12.44 12.48 -26.21
C ALA A 613 -12.19 11.27 -25.30
N LEU A 614 -13.12 10.32 -25.29
CA LEU A 614 -12.95 9.01 -24.67
C LEU A 614 -13.24 7.94 -25.71
N HIS A 615 -12.23 7.12 -26.01
CA HIS A 615 -12.39 5.98 -26.90
C HIS A 615 -13.08 4.83 -26.16
N TYR A 616 -14.23 4.37 -26.65
CA TYR A 616 -15.08 3.41 -25.95
C TYR A 616 -15.04 2.04 -26.63
N LEU A 617 -14.40 1.07 -25.97
CA LEU A 617 -14.32 -0.31 -26.46
C LEU A 617 -15.48 -1.13 -25.89
N HIS A 618 -16.31 -1.64 -26.79
CA HIS A 618 -17.47 -2.48 -26.49
C HIS A 618 -17.36 -3.85 -27.16
N ASN A 619 -18.31 -4.75 -26.89
CA ASN A 619 -18.33 -6.13 -27.43
C ASN A 619 -18.34 -6.25 -28.97
N ARG A 620 -18.59 -5.16 -29.69
CA ARG A 620 -18.62 -5.11 -31.16
C ARG A 620 -17.44 -4.33 -31.76
N SER A 621 -16.55 -3.78 -30.93
CA SER A 621 -15.37 -3.04 -31.38
C SER A 621 -14.32 -3.99 -31.96
N SER A 622 -13.77 -3.64 -33.12
CA SER A 622 -12.69 -4.36 -33.79
C SER A 622 -11.29 -3.83 -33.41
N SER A 623 -11.22 -2.67 -32.76
CA SER A 623 -9.99 -1.99 -32.36
C SER A 623 -9.18 -2.80 -31.35
N ARG A 624 -7.85 -2.71 -31.48
CA ARG A 624 -6.88 -3.18 -30.49
C ARG A 624 -6.13 -1.99 -29.94
N CYS A 625 -6.23 -1.79 -28.63
CA CYS A 625 -5.57 -0.67 -27.95
C CYS A 625 -4.45 -1.17 -27.04
N PHE A 626 -3.43 -0.35 -26.84
CA PHE A 626 -2.27 -0.68 -26.01
C PHE A 626 -1.94 0.40 -24.98
N PRO A 627 -2.86 0.79 -24.07
CA PRO A 627 -2.55 1.79 -23.04
C PRO A 627 -1.41 1.35 -22.12
N GLN A 628 -0.52 2.28 -21.76
CA GLN A 628 0.53 2.01 -20.77
C GLN A 628 0.01 2.08 -19.34
N TYR A 629 -1.13 2.73 -19.14
CA TYR A 629 -1.64 3.08 -17.83
C TYR A 629 -3.04 2.54 -17.63
N GLU A 630 -3.23 1.80 -16.54
CA GLU A 630 -4.53 1.60 -15.92
C GLU A 630 -4.77 2.79 -14.97
N LEU A 631 -5.86 3.50 -15.20
CA LEU A 631 -6.27 4.64 -14.40
C LEU A 631 -7.40 4.23 -13.45
N PRO A 632 -7.41 4.73 -12.21
CA PRO A 632 -8.53 4.50 -11.32
C PRO A 632 -9.86 5.02 -11.92
N LYS A 633 -10.90 4.19 -11.91
CA LYS A 633 -12.20 4.49 -12.56
C LYS A 633 -12.87 5.78 -12.10
N PHE A 634 -12.71 6.17 -10.84
CA PHE A 634 -13.27 7.44 -10.35
C PHE A 634 -12.70 8.65 -11.11
N GLN A 635 -11.50 8.54 -11.71
CA GLN A 635 -10.95 9.60 -12.56
C GLN A 635 -11.75 9.78 -13.85
N ALA A 636 -12.37 8.72 -14.37
CA ALA A 636 -13.25 8.84 -15.54
C ALA A 636 -14.44 9.77 -15.25
N GLU A 637 -15.00 9.74 -14.03
CA GLU A 637 -16.10 10.63 -13.63
C GLU A 637 -15.66 12.10 -13.52
N LEU A 638 -14.40 12.35 -13.12
CA LEU A 638 -13.82 13.69 -13.03
C LEU A 638 -13.47 14.26 -14.40
N ILE A 639 -12.95 13.42 -15.28
CA ILE A 639 -12.49 13.80 -16.62
C ILE A 639 -13.68 13.92 -17.58
N PHE A 640 -14.71 13.07 -17.42
CA PHE A 640 -15.88 12.98 -18.30
C PHE A 640 -17.20 13.13 -17.51
N PRO A 641 -17.49 14.31 -16.95
CA PRO A 641 -18.62 14.51 -16.04
C PRO A 641 -20.00 14.32 -16.71
N SER A 642 -20.09 14.39 -18.03
CA SER A 642 -21.32 14.16 -18.81
C SER A 642 -21.61 12.68 -19.10
N LEU A 643 -20.74 11.76 -18.68
CA LEU A 643 -20.98 10.32 -18.78
C LEU A 643 -21.73 9.77 -17.55
N ASN A 644 -22.55 8.75 -17.77
CA ASN A 644 -23.23 8.01 -16.71
C ASN A 644 -22.21 7.17 -15.93
N PRO A 645 -22.05 7.36 -14.61
CA PRO A 645 -20.99 6.71 -13.84
C PRO A 645 -21.13 5.17 -13.73
N ARG A 646 -22.31 4.60 -14.03
CA ARG A 646 -22.53 3.13 -13.99
C ARG A 646 -22.17 2.42 -15.29
N THR A 647 -22.13 3.14 -16.41
CA THR A 647 -21.99 2.54 -17.75
C THR A 647 -20.94 3.24 -18.62
N LEU A 648 -20.48 4.42 -18.18
CA LEU A 648 -19.70 5.40 -18.95
C LEU A 648 -20.30 5.69 -20.33
N ARG A 649 -21.64 5.64 -20.44
CA ARG A 649 -22.42 6.04 -21.62
C ARG A 649 -23.04 7.42 -21.40
N PHE A 650 -23.26 8.18 -22.47
CA PHE A 650 -23.89 9.49 -22.40
C PHE A 650 -25.32 9.43 -21.84
N ASP A 651 -25.63 10.32 -20.90
CA ASP A 651 -26.96 10.49 -20.31
C ASP A 651 -27.50 11.90 -20.59
N PRO A 652 -28.38 12.06 -21.59
CA PRO A 652 -28.91 13.37 -21.98
C PRO A 652 -29.80 14.03 -20.92
N GLN A 653 -30.27 13.30 -19.90
CA GLN A 653 -31.16 13.85 -18.86
C GLN A 653 -30.40 14.56 -17.73
N ARG A 654 -29.07 14.50 -17.71
CA ARG A 654 -28.26 15.05 -16.62
C ARG A 654 -28.13 16.58 -16.65
N ASP A 655 -28.21 17.19 -17.83
CA ASP A 655 -28.06 18.65 -17.99
C ASP A 655 -29.33 19.46 -17.68
N GLU A 656 -30.53 18.85 -17.74
CA GLU A 656 -31.78 19.56 -17.40
C GLU A 656 -31.93 19.82 -15.89
N VAL A 657 -31.34 18.98 -15.04
CA VAL A 657 -31.46 19.06 -13.57
C VAL A 657 -30.65 20.23 -12.99
N ALA A 658 -29.69 20.78 -13.73
CA ALA A 658 -28.83 21.89 -13.28
C ALA A 658 -29.51 23.27 -13.32
N SER A 659 -30.76 23.39 -13.81
CA SER A 659 -31.41 24.69 -14.07
C SER A 659 -32.65 25.02 -13.22
N ALA A 660 -33.02 24.23 -12.22
CA ALA A 660 -34.16 24.55 -11.34
C ALA A 660 -33.72 25.25 -10.04
N PRO A 661 -34.16 26.50 -9.77
CA PRO A 661 -33.94 27.13 -8.47
C PRO A 661 -35.07 26.76 -7.49
N GLY A 662 -34.68 26.34 -6.30
CA GLY A 662 -35.54 26.28 -5.13
C GLY A 662 -36.09 24.90 -4.78
N ARG A 663 -35.46 24.25 -3.80
CA ARG A 663 -36.17 23.38 -2.86
C ARG A 663 -35.93 23.85 -1.43
N ASP A 664 -37.06 23.99 -0.75
CA ASP A 664 -37.26 24.66 0.53
C ASP A 664 -36.33 24.22 1.66
N LYS A 665 -35.74 25.21 2.32
CA LYS A 665 -35.11 25.11 3.65
C LYS A 665 -36.14 25.04 4.80
N ALA A 666 -37.30 24.46 4.58
CA ALA A 666 -38.38 24.41 5.57
C ALA A 666 -38.81 22.97 5.84
N ARG A 667 -37.95 22.20 6.52
CA ARG A 667 -38.30 21.00 7.30
C ARG A 667 -37.16 20.67 8.27
N LEU A 668 -36.83 21.64 9.11
CA LEU A 668 -36.00 21.48 10.30
C LEU A 668 -36.79 22.05 11.49
N SER A 669 -37.82 21.34 11.93
CA SER A 669 -38.42 21.49 13.25
C SER A 669 -39.53 20.46 13.42
N GLU A 670 -39.20 19.32 14.03
CA GLU A 670 -40.11 18.56 14.90
C GLU A 670 -39.33 17.36 15.47
N CYS A 671 -38.61 17.60 16.56
CA CYS A 671 -38.25 16.52 17.49
C CYS A 671 -39.57 15.95 18.03
N ALA A 672 -39.94 14.76 17.57
CA ALA A 672 -41.06 14.02 18.10
C ALA A 672 -40.77 13.59 19.54
N LYS A 673 -41.70 13.90 20.45
CA LYS A 673 -41.78 13.35 21.80
C LYS A 673 -41.97 11.83 21.77
N PRO A 674 -41.64 11.10 22.86
CA PRO A 674 -41.65 9.65 22.87
C PRO A 674 -43.07 9.12 22.64
N THR A 675 -43.24 8.26 21.63
CA THR A 675 -44.46 7.49 21.45
C THR A 675 -44.50 6.39 22.51
N ALA A 676 -45.35 6.57 23.52
CA ALA A 676 -45.71 5.53 24.46
C ALA A 676 -46.37 4.36 23.71
N GLY A 677 -45.73 3.19 23.74
CA GLY A 677 -46.27 1.94 23.16
C GLY A 677 -45.29 1.03 22.42
N ALA A 678 -44.01 1.36 22.33
CA ALA A 678 -43.03 0.48 21.67
C ALA A 678 -42.81 -0.82 22.47
N LYS A 679 -42.82 -1.97 21.77
CA LYS A 679 -42.38 -3.24 22.35
C LYS A 679 -40.91 -3.09 22.79
N PRO A 680 -40.53 -3.52 24.00
CA PRO A 680 -39.14 -3.42 24.46
C PRO A 680 -38.24 -4.28 23.56
N GLY A 681 -37.01 -3.80 23.32
CA GLY A 681 -35.98 -4.54 22.59
C GLY A 681 -35.54 -5.82 23.31
N PRO A 682 -34.58 -6.58 22.74
CA PRO A 682 -34.05 -7.81 23.34
C PRO A 682 -33.52 -7.59 24.76
N GLU A 683 -33.52 -8.64 25.57
CA GLU A 683 -32.88 -8.61 26.91
C GLU A 683 -31.36 -8.41 26.75
N MET A 684 -30.80 -7.48 27.51
CA MET A 684 -29.39 -7.09 27.42
C MET A 684 -28.57 -7.76 28.51
N HIS A 685 -27.50 -8.45 28.12
CA HIS A 685 -26.56 -9.12 29.00
C HIS A 685 -25.16 -8.55 28.87
N VAL A 686 -24.46 -8.38 29.99
CA VAL A 686 -23.05 -7.97 30.02
C VAL A 686 -22.21 -9.11 30.57
N ILE A 687 -21.24 -9.58 29.79
CA ILE A 687 -20.28 -10.61 30.21
C ILE A 687 -19.28 -9.96 31.16
N ASN A 688 -19.27 -10.35 32.44
CA ASN A 688 -18.35 -9.81 33.43
C ASN A 688 -17.91 -10.91 34.42
N LEU A 689 -16.61 -10.98 34.71
CA LEU A 689 -16.06 -11.92 35.70
C LEU A 689 -16.43 -11.52 37.13
N ASP A 690 -16.70 -12.49 38.01
CA ASP A 690 -17.04 -12.24 39.43
C ASP A 690 -15.96 -11.50 40.22
N ARG A 691 -14.69 -11.70 39.84
CA ARG A 691 -13.55 -10.98 40.42
C ARG A 691 -13.40 -9.54 39.88
N SER A 692 -13.91 -9.24 38.69
CA SER A 692 -13.75 -7.96 38.00
C SER A 692 -14.84 -6.96 38.36
N ARG A 693 -14.99 -6.69 39.66
CA ARG A 693 -16.01 -5.80 40.21
C ARG A 693 -15.80 -4.34 39.81
N ASP A 694 -14.54 -3.95 39.68
CA ASP A 694 -14.08 -2.67 39.15
C ASP A 694 -14.56 -2.44 37.71
N ARG A 695 -14.39 -3.42 36.81
CA ARG A 695 -14.90 -3.34 35.43
C ARG A 695 -16.42 -3.21 35.39
N TRP A 696 -17.13 -3.96 36.25
CA TRP A 696 -18.58 -3.84 36.39
C TRP A 696 -19.01 -2.44 36.84
N THR A 697 -18.33 -1.86 37.83
CA THR A 697 -18.59 -0.49 38.27
C THR A 697 -18.33 0.52 37.16
N SER A 698 -17.23 0.37 36.41
CA SER A 698 -16.92 1.23 35.27
C SER A 698 -17.96 1.13 34.16
N PHE A 699 -18.39 -0.08 33.79
CA PHE A 699 -19.46 -0.30 32.82
C PHE A 699 -20.75 0.41 33.24
N MET A 700 -21.16 0.22 34.50
CA MET A 700 -22.39 0.82 35.02
C MET A 700 -22.31 2.35 35.08
N ALA A 701 -21.14 2.91 35.37
CA ALA A 701 -20.96 4.36 35.42
C ALA A 701 -21.07 5.03 34.04
N ARG A 702 -20.67 4.33 32.97
CA ARG A 702 -20.71 4.86 31.59
C ARG A 702 -22.04 4.63 30.88
N ASN A 703 -22.78 3.61 31.32
CA ASN A 703 -23.96 3.10 30.63
C ASN A 703 -25.20 3.07 31.54
N ASP A 704 -25.29 3.98 32.51
CA ASP A 704 -26.40 4.03 33.48
C ASP A 704 -27.75 4.40 32.85
N HIS A 705 -27.73 4.93 31.62
CA HIS A 705 -28.91 5.24 30.81
C HIS A 705 -29.60 4.01 30.24
N LEU A 706 -28.94 2.85 30.18
CA LEU A 706 -29.53 1.64 29.62
C LEU A 706 -30.61 1.07 30.53
N ALA A 707 -31.85 1.00 30.04
CA ALA A 707 -33.00 0.75 30.88
C ALA A 707 -33.09 -0.68 31.45
N ARG A 708 -32.34 -1.66 30.91
CA ARG A 708 -32.51 -3.11 31.18
C ARG A 708 -31.26 -3.99 30.99
N VAL A 709 -30.14 -3.64 31.62
CA VAL A 709 -28.92 -4.48 31.58
C VAL A 709 -28.89 -5.51 32.71
N GLN A 710 -28.55 -6.76 32.38
CA GLN A 710 -28.31 -7.82 33.34
C GLN A 710 -26.85 -8.29 33.29
N ARG A 711 -26.19 -8.30 34.44
CA ARG A 711 -24.88 -8.93 34.58
C ARG A 711 -24.97 -10.43 34.30
N PHE A 712 -24.14 -10.93 33.40
CA PHE A 712 -23.93 -12.35 33.17
C PHE A 712 -22.57 -12.76 33.77
N PRO A 713 -22.53 -13.73 34.70
CA PRO A 713 -21.27 -14.19 35.30
C PRO A 713 -20.43 -14.91 34.23
N ALA A 714 -19.33 -14.28 33.83
CA ALA A 714 -18.44 -14.81 32.82
C ALA A 714 -17.71 -16.07 33.32
N VAL A 715 -17.38 -16.97 32.39
CA VAL A 715 -16.63 -18.19 32.66
C VAL A 715 -15.18 -17.85 32.99
N GLU A 716 -14.75 -18.32 34.15
CA GLU A 716 -13.41 -18.08 34.68
C GLU A 716 -12.38 -19.00 33.99
N GLY A 717 -11.72 -18.48 32.97
CA GLY A 717 -10.79 -19.24 32.13
C GLY A 717 -9.69 -19.98 32.89
N ALA A 718 -9.18 -19.38 33.98
CA ALA A 718 -8.14 -19.97 34.82
C ALA A 718 -8.58 -21.19 35.63
N LEU A 719 -9.89 -21.42 35.76
CA LEU A 719 -10.48 -22.56 36.48
C LEU A 719 -10.90 -23.70 35.56
N LEU A 720 -10.69 -23.56 34.24
CA LEU A 720 -11.10 -24.56 33.27
C LEU A 720 -10.09 -25.72 33.21
N ASP A 721 -10.61 -26.95 33.28
CA ASP A 721 -9.84 -28.15 32.95
C ASP A 721 -9.95 -28.43 31.45
N ARG A 722 -8.81 -28.38 30.76
CA ARG A 722 -8.76 -28.55 29.30
C ARG A 722 -9.08 -29.99 28.87
N ASP A 723 -8.68 -30.99 29.66
CA ASP A 723 -8.94 -32.39 29.35
C ASP A 723 -10.44 -32.71 29.50
N GLU A 724 -11.09 -32.10 30.49
CA GLU A 724 -12.55 -32.17 30.65
C GLU A 724 -13.29 -31.51 29.46
N LEU A 725 -12.82 -30.36 29.00
CA LEU A 725 -13.40 -29.68 27.82
C LEU A 725 -13.22 -30.47 26.51
N VAL A 726 -12.09 -31.17 26.36
CA VAL A 726 -11.87 -32.10 25.25
C VAL A 726 -12.81 -33.29 25.34
N SER A 727 -12.93 -33.91 26.52
CA SER A 727 -13.79 -35.09 26.72
C SER A 727 -15.28 -34.80 26.57
N SER A 728 -15.72 -33.59 26.94
CA SER A 728 -17.09 -33.12 26.75
C SER A 728 -17.39 -32.66 25.31
N GLY A 729 -16.38 -32.60 24.44
CA GLY A 729 -16.52 -32.19 23.03
C GLY A 729 -16.77 -30.68 22.85
N LEU A 730 -16.43 -29.86 23.84
CA LEU A 730 -16.51 -28.39 23.73
C LEU A 730 -15.31 -27.83 22.95
N ILE A 731 -14.15 -28.47 23.08
CA ILE A 731 -12.94 -28.12 22.31
C ILE A 731 -12.32 -29.38 21.72
N ARG A 732 -11.54 -29.21 20.64
CA ARG A 732 -10.65 -30.25 20.12
C ARG A 732 -9.27 -30.18 20.81
N PRO A 733 -8.50 -31.28 20.83
CA PRO A 733 -7.14 -31.28 21.37
C PRO A 733 -6.21 -30.26 20.72
N ASP A 734 -6.48 -29.88 19.46
CA ASP A 734 -5.68 -28.93 18.68
C ASP A 734 -6.07 -27.46 18.92
N CYS A 735 -7.11 -27.17 19.72
CA CYS A 735 -7.48 -25.78 20.03
C CYS A 735 -6.28 -25.03 20.63
N THR A 736 -5.99 -23.82 20.16
CA THR A 736 -4.84 -23.00 20.62
C THR A 736 -5.24 -21.88 21.59
N TYR A 737 -6.52 -21.81 21.99
CA TYR A 737 -7.02 -20.72 22.81
C TYR A 737 -6.36 -20.71 24.19
N SER A 738 -5.92 -19.52 24.61
CA SER A 738 -5.46 -19.26 25.98
C SER A 738 -6.58 -19.49 26.99
N ALA A 739 -6.25 -19.66 28.28
CA ALA A 739 -7.25 -19.83 29.33
C ALA A 739 -8.27 -18.67 29.35
N GLY A 740 -7.80 -17.43 29.26
CA GLY A 740 -8.67 -16.24 29.22
C GLY A 740 -9.56 -16.20 27.97
N THR A 741 -8.98 -16.49 26.80
CA THR A 741 -9.73 -16.56 25.54
C THR A 741 -10.80 -17.66 25.57
N LEU A 742 -10.49 -18.80 26.18
CA LEU A 742 -11.42 -19.91 26.34
C LEU A 742 -12.57 -19.56 27.30
N GLY A 743 -12.27 -18.85 28.40
CA GLY A 743 -13.28 -18.29 29.29
C GLY A 743 -14.21 -17.30 28.58
N CYS A 744 -13.67 -16.40 27.76
CA CYS A 744 -14.46 -15.51 26.91
C CYS A 744 -15.37 -16.31 25.95
N ALA A 745 -14.78 -17.23 25.17
CA ALA A 745 -15.52 -18.05 24.21
C ALA A 745 -16.69 -18.82 24.84
N LEU A 746 -16.44 -19.49 25.98
CA LEU A 746 -17.47 -20.24 26.70
C LEU A 746 -18.56 -19.34 27.30
N SER A 747 -18.25 -18.09 27.62
CA SER A 747 -19.24 -17.10 28.08
C SER A 747 -20.21 -16.71 26.96
N HIS A 748 -19.71 -16.43 25.75
CA HIS A 748 -20.55 -16.18 24.58
C HIS A 748 -21.39 -17.41 24.23
N ILE A 749 -20.79 -18.61 24.22
CA ILE A 749 -21.48 -19.88 23.97
C ILE A 749 -22.62 -20.11 24.97
N ALA A 750 -22.42 -19.79 26.26
CA ALA A 750 -23.46 -19.92 27.27
C ALA A 750 -24.65 -18.98 27.01
N LEU A 751 -24.38 -17.74 26.61
CA LEU A 751 -25.44 -16.79 26.20
C LEU A 751 -26.13 -17.20 24.90
N TRP A 752 -25.41 -17.78 23.94
CA TRP A 752 -26.03 -18.36 22.74
C TRP A 752 -26.97 -19.51 23.09
N ARG A 753 -26.55 -20.43 23.97
CA ARG A 753 -27.43 -21.49 24.49
C ARG A 753 -28.66 -20.92 25.18
N LYS A 754 -28.49 -19.88 26.00
CA LYS A 754 -29.59 -19.16 26.65
C LYS A 754 -30.59 -18.58 25.63
N ALA A 755 -30.10 -17.96 24.54
CA ALA A 755 -30.97 -17.44 23.48
C ALA A 755 -31.78 -18.56 22.79
N VAL A 756 -31.15 -19.72 22.58
CA VAL A 756 -31.79 -20.91 22.00
C VAL A 756 -32.85 -21.50 22.95
N GLU A 757 -32.49 -21.71 24.20
CA GLU A 757 -33.38 -22.29 25.23
C GLU A 757 -34.59 -21.40 25.53
N ALA A 758 -34.39 -20.09 25.55
CA ALA A 758 -35.46 -19.15 25.82
C ALA A 758 -36.27 -18.75 24.58
N GLU A 759 -35.91 -19.27 23.40
CA GLU A 759 -36.51 -18.97 22.09
C GLU A 759 -36.73 -17.47 21.84
N ARG A 760 -35.79 -16.64 22.30
CA ARG A 760 -35.87 -15.18 22.16
C ARG A 760 -34.52 -14.55 21.85
N PRO A 761 -34.49 -13.45 21.07
CA PRO A 761 -33.25 -12.73 20.83
C PRO A 761 -32.65 -12.18 22.12
N LEU A 762 -31.33 -12.11 22.16
CA LEU A 762 -30.56 -11.46 23.23
C LEU A 762 -29.64 -10.40 22.64
N THR A 763 -29.38 -9.35 23.41
CA THR A 763 -28.28 -8.42 23.18
C THR A 763 -27.18 -8.72 24.18
N VAL A 764 -25.94 -8.79 23.72
CA VAL A 764 -24.76 -9.13 24.51
C VAL A 764 -23.74 -8.02 24.37
N PHE A 765 -23.17 -7.61 25.50
CA PHE A 765 -22.07 -6.65 25.61
C PHE A 765 -20.91 -7.29 26.38
N GLU A 766 -19.69 -6.90 26.03
CA GLU A 766 -18.53 -7.06 26.93
C GLU A 766 -18.57 -5.99 28.04
N ASP A 767 -17.79 -6.15 29.10
CA ASP A 767 -17.79 -5.24 30.26
C ASP A 767 -16.80 -4.07 30.13
N ASP A 768 -16.08 -3.97 29.03
CA ASP A 768 -15.25 -2.85 28.61
C ASP A 768 -15.84 -2.15 27.39
N VAL A 769 -17.12 -1.79 27.42
CA VAL A 769 -17.74 -1.04 26.32
C VAL A 769 -18.49 0.19 26.79
N SER A 770 -18.52 1.18 25.89
CA SER A 770 -19.40 2.33 25.96
C SER A 770 -20.51 2.20 24.93
N VAL A 771 -21.73 2.49 25.37
CA VAL A 771 -22.96 2.29 24.61
C VAL A 771 -23.62 3.63 24.36
N ASP A 772 -24.10 3.79 23.13
CA ASP A 772 -24.75 5.00 22.65
C ASP A 772 -25.93 5.45 23.55
N LEU A 773 -26.07 6.77 23.81
CA LEU A 773 -27.09 7.29 24.74
C LEU A 773 -28.54 7.01 24.28
N GLY A 774 -28.76 6.87 22.98
CA GLY A 774 -30.05 6.55 22.39
C GLY A 774 -30.19 5.08 22.00
N PHE A 775 -29.33 4.19 22.52
CA PHE A 775 -29.24 2.80 22.07
C PHE A 775 -30.59 2.08 22.10
N ASP A 776 -31.35 2.20 23.20
CA ASP A 776 -32.66 1.55 23.35
C ASP A 776 -33.62 1.90 22.21
N GLU A 777 -33.72 3.19 21.84
CA GLU A 777 -34.63 3.67 20.80
C GLU A 777 -34.09 3.40 19.39
N ARG A 778 -32.79 3.66 19.17
CA ARG A 778 -32.14 3.52 17.87
C ARG A 778 -32.00 2.07 17.44
N SER A 779 -31.56 1.18 18.33
CA SER A 779 -31.46 -0.25 18.04
C SER A 779 -32.85 -0.85 17.75
N ALA A 780 -33.88 -0.48 18.52
CA ALA A 780 -35.25 -0.93 18.28
C ALA A 780 -35.84 -0.38 16.97
N ALA A 781 -35.43 0.81 16.53
CA ALA A 781 -35.80 1.33 15.22
C ALA A 781 -35.15 0.53 14.08
N LEU A 782 -33.84 0.32 14.15
CA LEU A 782 -33.08 -0.41 13.13
C LEU A 782 -33.49 -1.88 13.03
N MET A 783 -33.75 -2.53 14.17
CA MET A 783 -34.22 -3.92 14.17
C MET A 783 -35.60 -4.11 13.53
N ARG A 784 -36.44 -3.06 13.48
CA ARG A 784 -37.72 -3.11 12.76
C ARG A 784 -37.56 -3.06 11.24
N GLU A 785 -36.40 -2.61 10.75
CA GLU A 785 -36.08 -2.58 9.31
C GLU A 785 -35.49 -3.91 8.83
N LEU A 786 -35.12 -4.81 9.75
CA LEU A 786 -34.57 -6.11 9.41
C LEU A 786 -35.63 -7.10 8.92
N PRO A 787 -35.26 -8.04 8.03
CA PRO A 787 -36.12 -9.18 7.72
C PRO A 787 -36.47 -9.99 8.96
N ASP A 788 -37.66 -10.58 9.01
CA ASP A 788 -38.14 -11.38 10.16
C ASP A 788 -37.21 -12.54 10.55
N ASP A 789 -36.33 -12.99 9.63
CA ASP A 789 -35.43 -14.12 9.81
C ASP A 789 -33.95 -13.73 9.90
N TRP A 790 -33.65 -12.53 10.40
CA TRP A 790 -32.29 -12.08 10.71
C TRP A 790 -31.59 -13.00 11.73
N ASP A 791 -30.25 -13.08 11.64
CA ASP A 791 -29.45 -14.00 12.44
C ASP A 791 -28.61 -13.27 13.51
N LEU A 792 -27.91 -12.20 13.11
CA LEU A 792 -26.97 -11.47 13.96
C LEU A 792 -26.93 -9.98 13.58
N VAL A 793 -26.79 -9.11 14.55
CA VAL A 793 -26.49 -7.68 14.34
C VAL A 793 -25.32 -7.29 15.23
N LEU A 794 -24.20 -6.87 14.62
CA LEU A 794 -23.08 -6.26 15.35
C LEU A 794 -23.37 -4.78 15.54
N TRP A 795 -23.56 -4.38 16.80
CA TRP A 795 -23.70 -2.98 17.20
C TRP A 795 -22.35 -2.31 17.43
N GLY A 796 -21.34 -3.11 17.77
CA GLY A 796 -19.94 -2.72 17.88
C GLY A 796 -19.01 -3.86 17.46
N TYR A 797 -17.80 -3.47 17.08
CA TYR A 797 -16.72 -4.34 16.60
C TYR A 797 -15.38 -3.62 16.85
N LEU A 798 -14.27 -4.34 16.77
CA LEU A 798 -12.91 -3.79 16.94
C LEU A 798 -12.56 -2.88 15.76
N VAL A 799 -12.75 -1.58 15.97
CA VAL A 799 -12.42 -0.54 14.99
C VAL A 799 -10.91 -0.34 14.80
N ASP A 800 -10.08 -0.76 15.76
CA ASP A 800 -8.61 -0.58 15.74
C ASP A 800 -7.84 -1.69 15.00
N ARG A 801 -8.51 -2.79 14.65
CA ARG A 801 -7.97 -3.84 13.74
C ARG A 801 -8.23 -3.53 12.26
N LEU A 802 -8.50 -2.25 11.97
CA LEU A 802 -8.43 -1.56 10.68
C LEU A 802 -9.45 -1.94 9.60
N ARG A 803 -10.24 -3.02 9.70
CA ARG A 803 -11.17 -3.40 8.60
C ARG A 803 -12.49 -4.03 9.06
N LEU A 804 -13.59 -3.55 8.50
CA LEU A 804 -14.91 -4.19 8.49
C LEU A 804 -15.28 -4.53 7.04
N TRP A 805 -15.56 -5.79 6.73
CA TRP A 805 -16.02 -6.21 5.40
C TRP A 805 -17.54 -6.29 5.36
N VAL A 806 -18.14 -5.58 4.43
CA VAL A 806 -19.60 -5.49 4.24
C VAL A 806 -20.00 -5.72 2.80
N ASP A 807 -21.27 -6.01 2.60
CA ASP A 807 -21.91 -6.18 1.31
C ASP A 807 -23.05 -5.15 1.17
N TYR A 808 -22.94 -4.25 0.19
CA TYR A 808 -23.97 -3.26 -0.12
C TYR A 808 -25.02 -3.79 -1.11
N GLY A 809 -25.02 -5.10 -1.40
CA GLY A 809 -25.91 -5.78 -2.34
C GLY A 809 -25.53 -5.61 -3.81
N THR A 810 -24.80 -4.53 -4.13
CA THR A 810 -24.26 -4.24 -5.48
C THR A 810 -22.75 -4.44 -5.56
N SER A 811 -22.06 -4.31 -4.43
CA SER A 811 -20.62 -4.49 -4.30
C SER A 811 -20.26 -4.87 -2.87
N LYS A 812 -19.24 -5.72 -2.71
CA LYS A 812 -18.59 -5.95 -1.42
C LYS A 812 -17.53 -4.87 -1.20
N ALA A 813 -17.44 -4.38 0.03
CA ALA A 813 -16.48 -3.35 0.41
C ALA A 813 -15.75 -3.74 1.69
N ALA A 814 -14.49 -3.33 1.81
CA ALA A 814 -13.79 -3.26 3.08
C ALA A 814 -13.81 -1.80 3.54
N ILE A 815 -14.34 -1.56 4.72
CA ILE A 815 -14.37 -0.25 5.38
C ILE A 815 -13.17 -0.22 6.33
N GLU A 816 -12.24 0.68 6.05
CA GLU A 816 -11.12 0.95 6.95
C GLU A 816 -11.45 2.12 7.87
N PHE A 817 -11.22 1.92 9.17
CA PHE A 817 -11.43 2.96 10.18
C PHE A 817 -10.11 3.68 10.45
N PHE A 818 -10.13 5.01 10.34
CA PHE A 818 -9.00 5.88 10.61
C PHE A 818 -9.34 6.81 11.79
N GLY A 819 -8.59 6.71 12.89
CA GLY A 819 -8.76 7.55 14.10
C GLY A 819 -9.26 6.80 15.34
N SER A 820 -8.84 7.26 16.53
CA SER A 820 -9.12 6.66 17.85
C SER A 820 -10.22 7.36 18.66
N ASP A 821 -10.86 8.41 18.14
CA ASP A 821 -11.79 9.26 18.90
C ASP A 821 -13.08 8.56 19.33
N LEU A 822 -13.42 7.42 18.72
CA LEU A 822 -14.56 6.60 19.13
C LEU A 822 -14.26 5.74 20.37
N SER A 823 -13.01 5.69 20.85
CA SER A 823 -12.65 4.95 22.08
C SER A 823 -12.79 5.78 23.37
N ASP A 824 -12.99 7.10 23.24
CA ASP A 824 -13.39 7.95 24.36
C ASP A 824 -14.91 7.94 24.50
N HIS A 825 -15.38 7.47 25.65
CA HIS A 825 -16.81 7.27 25.91
C HIS A 825 -17.64 8.57 25.82
N GLU A 826 -17.11 9.70 26.31
CA GLU A 826 -17.82 10.98 26.27
C GLU A 826 -17.94 11.49 24.83
N THR A 827 -16.84 11.42 24.06
CA THR A 827 -16.83 11.79 22.63
C THR A 827 -17.75 10.89 21.81
N PHE A 828 -17.72 9.57 22.04
CA PHE A 828 -18.59 8.62 21.36
C PHE A 828 -20.07 8.89 21.67
N GLN A 829 -20.44 9.04 22.93
CA GLN A 829 -21.82 9.28 23.36
C GLN A 829 -22.35 10.66 22.95
N ALA A 830 -21.45 11.64 22.75
CA ALA A 830 -21.79 12.96 22.24
C ALA A 830 -21.88 13.05 20.70
N ALA A 831 -21.36 12.07 19.97
CA ALA A 831 -21.32 12.09 18.51
C ALA A 831 -22.72 11.94 17.89
N ALA A 832 -23.06 12.84 16.97
CA ALA A 832 -24.33 12.79 16.23
C ALA A 832 -24.14 12.09 14.87
N GLY A 833 -24.60 10.85 14.76
CA GLY A 833 -24.64 10.10 13.50
C GLY A 833 -25.96 9.38 13.30
N GLU A 834 -26.44 9.26 12.06
CA GLU A 834 -27.57 8.40 11.73
C GLU A 834 -27.08 6.97 11.46
N PRO A 835 -27.34 6.01 12.37
CA PRO A 835 -26.92 4.62 12.16
C PRO A 835 -27.72 3.95 11.04
N ARG A 836 -27.05 3.07 10.29
CA ARG A 836 -27.64 2.18 9.28
C ARG A 836 -27.10 0.77 9.45
N LEU A 837 -27.91 -0.22 9.11
CA LEU A 837 -27.47 -1.62 9.07
C LEU A 837 -27.02 -1.97 7.66
N VAL A 838 -25.81 -2.50 7.54
CA VAL A 838 -25.25 -3.00 6.27
C VAL A 838 -24.97 -4.49 6.41
N ARG A 839 -25.10 -5.26 5.33
CA ARG A 839 -24.89 -6.71 5.37
C ARG A 839 -23.42 -7.01 5.74
N LEU A 840 -23.22 -7.85 6.75
CA LEU A 840 -21.91 -8.23 7.24
C LEU A 840 -21.30 -9.35 6.39
N VAL A 841 -20.02 -9.20 6.05
CA VAL A 841 -19.20 -10.24 5.41
C VAL A 841 -18.18 -10.79 6.41
N ASN A 842 -17.30 -9.95 6.95
CA ASN A 842 -16.31 -10.30 7.97
C ASN A 842 -16.07 -9.10 8.92
N ALA A 843 -15.76 -9.33 10.20
CA ALA A 843 -15.44 -8.29 11.19
C ALA A 843 -14.59 -8.87 12.33
N PHE A 844 -13.79 -8.04 13.01
CA PHE A 844 -13.09 -8.42 14.24
C PHE A 844 -13.83 -7.89 15.46
N GLY A 845 -13.84 -8.65 16.57
CA GLY A 845 -14.48 -8.23 17.83
C GLY A 845 -15.99 -8.37 17.88
N MET A 846 -16.49 -9.09 18.88
CA MET A 846 -17.92 -9.22 19.20
C MET A 846 -18.29 -8.43 20.47
N VAL A 847 -17.83 -7.17 20.55
CA VAL A 847 -17.90 -6.33 21.77
C VAL A 847 -19.33 -5.90 22.12
N GLY A 848 -20.22 -5.82 21.13
CA GLY A 848 -21.65 -5.56 21.34
C GLY A 848 -22.50 -6.04 20.17
N TYR A 849 -23.44 -6.96 20.41
CA TYR A 849 -24.24 -7.55 19.34
C TYR A 849 -25.61 -8.04 19.82
N SER A 850 -26.58 -8.11 18.90
CA SER A 850 -27.83 -8.87 19.10
C SER A 850 -27.82 -10.14 18.26
N ILE A 851 -28.35 -11.23 18.81
CA ILE A 851 -28.40 -12.53 18.16
C ILE A 851 -29.79 -13.15 18.27
N SER A 852 -30.31 -13.71 17.18
CA SER A 852 -31.57 -14.45 17.19
C SER A 852 -31.35 -15.92 17.60
N PRO A 853 -32.39 -16.65 18.07
CA PRO A 853 -32.25 -18.09 18.37
C PRO A 853 -31.75 -18.92 17.18
N LYS A 854 -32.10 -18.50 15.95
CA LYS A 854 -31.61 -19.11 14.71
C LYS A 854 -30.12 -18.85 14.52
N GLY A 855 -29.69 -17.59 14.62
CA GLY A 855 -28.26 -17.23 14.55
C GLY A 855 -27.43 -17.92 15.63
N ALA A 856 -27.95 -18.02 16.85
CA ALA A 856 -27.30 -18.70 17.97
C ALA A 856 -27.10 -20.20 17.70
N ARG A 857 -28.12 -20.91 17.17
CA ARG A 857 -27.97 -22.32 16.75
C ARG A 857 -26.91 -22.48 15.66
N ALA A 858 -26.87 -21.56 14.70
CA ALA A 858 -25.92 -21.61 13.60
C ALA A 858 -24.48 -21.39 14.09
N LEU A 859 -24.24 -20.39 14.93
CA LEU A 859 -22.91 -20.16 15.53
C LEU A 859 -22.48 -21.29 16.46
N LEU A 860 -23.38 -21.88 17.25
CA LEU A 860 -23.07 -23.06 18.05
C LEU A 860 -22.64 -24.24 17.18
N GLY A 861 -23.32 -24.47 16.06
CA GLY A 861 -23.00 -25.56 15.12
C GLY A 861 -21.67 -25.36 14.39
N GLU A 862 -21.30 -24.12 14.08
CA GLU A 862 -20.06 -23.82 13.38
C GLU A 862 -18.84 -23.79 14.32
N CYS A 863 -18.99 -23.14 15.47
CA CYS A 863 -17.90 -22.90 16.40
C CYS A 863 -17.56 -24.12 17.26
N LEU A 864 -18.54 -24.97 17.62
CA LEU A 864 -18.27 -26.15 18.46
C LEU A 864 -18.00 -27.41 17.61
N PRO A 865 -17.00 -28.23 17.99
CA PRO A 865 -15.97 -27.97 19.01
C PRO A 865 -15.01 -26.85 18.58
N LEU A 866 -14.59 -26.00 19.53
CA LEU A 866 -13.56 -24.99 19.27
C LEU A 866 -12.26 -25.70 18.88
N ARG A 867 -11.55 -25.18 17.87
CA ARG A 867 -10.46 -25.90 17.20
C ARG A 867 -9.49 -24.94 16.55
N HIS A 868 -8.28 -25.40 16.27
CA HIS A 868 -7.35 -24.63 15.45
C HIS A 868 -7.62 -24.89 13.96
N ARG A 869 -7.87 -23.82 13.20
CA ARG A 869 -8.13 -23.86 11.76
C ARG A 869 -7.88 -22.51 11.10
N GLY A 870 -7.66 -22.50 9.80
CA GLY A 870 -7.68 -21.28 9.00
C GLY A 870 -9.13 -20.83 8.74
N ILE A 871 -9.39 -19.53 8.89
CA ILE A 871 -10.62 -18.84 8.54
C ILE A 871 -10.33 -17.94 7.34
N HIS A 872 -11.01 -18.21 6.22
CA HIS A 872 -10.84 -17.48 4.97
C HIS A 872 -11.69 -16.20 4.96
N PHE A 873 -11.05 -15.06 4.71
CA PHE A 873 -11.71 -13.77 4.50
C PHE A 873 -11.84 -13.46 3.00
N VAL A 874 -12.85 -12.67 2.61
CA VAL A 874 -13.26 -12.46 1.19
C VAL A 874 -12.19 -11.85 0.26
N GLN A 875 -11.06 -11.37 0.78
CA GLN A 875 -9.91 -10.85 0.00
C GLN A 875 -8.70 -11.81 -0.04
N GLY A 876 -8.88 -13.10 0.29
CA GLY A 876 -7.79 -14.09 0.25
C GLY A 876 -6.82 -13.99 1.43
N MET A 877 -7.24 -13.36 2.53
CA MET A 877 -6.48 -13.34 3.78
C MET A 877 -6.95 -14.48 4.68
N ASP A 878 -6.00 -15.27 5.16
CA ASP A 878 -6.27 -16.40 6.05
C ASP A 878 -5.86 -16.02 7.47
N TYR A 879 -6.81 -16.09 8.40
CA TYR A 879 -6.57 -15.89 9.82
C TYR A 879 -6.67 -17.20 10.58
N TRP A 880 -5.80 -17.40 11.55
CA TRP A 880 -5.92 -18.54 12.45
C TRP A 880 -7.05 -18.30 13.44
N ASP A 881 -7.85 -19.34 13.67
CA ASP A 881 -8.87 -19.39 14.70
C ASP A 881 -8.22 -19.25 16.08
N GLU A 882 -8.17 -18.01 16.57
CA GLU A 882 -7.51 -17.62 17.82
C GLU A 882 -8.49 -17.17 18.91
N GLY A 883 -9.79 -17.05 18.60
CA GLY A 883 -10.84 -16.58 19.51
C GLY A 883 -12.23 -16.73 18.91
N ILE A 884 -13.27 -16.64 19.76
CA ILE A 884 -14.66 -16.87 19.36
C ILE A 884 -15.18 -15.90 18.29
N ASP A 885 -14.67 -14.68 18.31
CA ASP A 885 -14.95 -13.64 17.31
C ASP A 885 -14.34 -14.01 15.95
N THR A 886 -13.13 -14.56 15.93
CA THR A 886 -12.48 -15.07 14.72
C THR A 886 -13.17 -16.34 14.22
N ALA A 887 -13.57 -17.25 15.11
CA ALA A 887 -14.32 -18.45 14.74
C ALA A 887 -15.67 -18.12 14.08
N ALA A 888 -16.36 -17.08 14.58
CA ALA A 888 -17.64 -16.63 14.03
C ALA A 888 -17.55 -16.10 12.59
N ASN A 889 -16.38 -15.57 12.18
CA ASN A 889 -16.15 -15.11 10.81
C ASN A 889 -16.28 -16.21 9.75
N ALA A 890 -16.11 -17.48 10.14
CA ALA A 890 -16.36 -18.62 9.26
C ALA A 890 -17.81 -18.63 8.73
N LEU A 891 -18.76 -18.08 9.51
CA LEU A 891 -20.19 -18.16 9.23
C LEU A 891 -20.81 -16.84 8.78
N TYR A 892 -20.24 -15.69 9.14
CA TYR A 892 -20.80 -14.35 8.84
C TYR A 892 -21.25 -14.17 7.37
N PRO A 893 -20.49 -14.60 6.34
CA PRO A 893 -20.92 -14.47 4.95
C PRO A 893 -22.21 -15.25 4.63
N THR A 894 -22.51 -16.30 5.39
CA THR A 894 -23.65 -17.20 5.17
C THR A 894 -24.87 -16.89 6.05
N LEU A 895 -24.67 -16.33 7.25
CA LEU A 895 -25.74 -15.84 8.13
C LEU A 895 -26.35 -14.57 7.58
N LYS A 896 -27.64 -14.30 7.80
CA LYS A 896 -28.25 -12.96 7.66
C LYS A 896 -27.78 -12.03 8.78
N ALA A 897 -26.48 -11.73 8.75
CA ALA A 897 -25.76 -10.90 9.69
C ALA A 897 -25.61 -9.46 9.18
N TYR A 898 -25.68 -8.50 10.08
CA TYR A 898 -25.57 -7.07 9.75
C TYR A 898 -24.59 -6.39 10.70
N ALA A 899 -23.92 -5.35 10.22
CA ALA A 899 -23.10 -4.46 11.03
C ALA A 899 -23.74 -3.06 11.04
N CYS A 900 -23.73 -2.41 12.20
CA CYS A 900 -24.20 -1.04 12.36
C CYS A 900 -23.11 -0.04 11.99
N LEU A 901 -23.46 0.94 11.14
CA LEU A 901 -22.57 1.99 10.66
C LEU A 901 -23.28 3.36 10.71
N PRO A 902 -22.77 4.35 11.47
CA PRO A 902 -21.74 4.20 12.51
C PRO A 902 -22.12 3.19 13.61
N PRO A 903 -21.15 2.64 14.38
CA PRO A 903 -21.44 1.71 15.46
C PRO A 903 -22.22 2.39 16.59
N LEU A 904 -23.02 1.61 17.32
CA LEU A 904 -23.74 2.04 18.53
C LEU A 904 -23.10 1.51 19.83
N VAL A 905 -22.01 0.75 19.70
CA VAL A 905 -21.19 0.24 20.81
C VAL A 905 -19.73 0.32 20.41
N VAL A 906 -18.88 0.74 21.33
CA VAL A 906 -17.42 0.86 21.15
C VAL A 906 -16.70 0.27 22.36
N GLN A 907 -15.49 -0.26 22.16
CA GLN A 907 -14.70 -0.82 23.26
C GLN A 907 -13.90 0.27 24.00
N ASP A 908 -13.90 0.19 25.32
CA ASP A 908 -13.16 1.03 26.24
C ASP A 908 -11.72 0.54 26.37
N ARG A 909 -10.74 1.41 26.08
CA ARG A 909 -9.33 1.07 26.32
C ARG A 909 -9.00 1.24 27.81
N VAL A 910 -8.96 0.13 28.55
CA VAL A 910 -8.37 0.10 29.91
C VAL A 910 -6.87 -0.22 29.81
N GLY A 911 -6.01 0.80 29.85
CA GLY A 911 -4.64 0.67 30.34
C GLY A 911 -3.64 -0.12 29.49
N PHE A 912 -3.57 0.12 28.18
CA PHE A 912 -2.31 0.02 27.43
C PHE A 912 -2.03 1.37 26.78
N ALA A 913 -0.88 1.97 27.11
CA ALA A 913 -0.36 3.12 26.37
C ALA A 913 -0.03 2.64 24.94
N VAL A 914 -0.91 2.97 23.99
CA VAL A 914 -0.62 2.93 22.56
C VAL A 914 -0.96 4.31 22.02
N SER A 915 0.09 5.02 21.67
CA SER A 915 0.11 6.29 20.94
C SER A 915 -0.76 6.24 19.68
N ALA A 916 -1.77 7.11 19.59
CA ALA A 916 -2.48 7.49 18.36
C ALA A 916 -2.98 8.93 18.56
N ARG A 917 -2.45 9.94 17.86
CA ARG A 917 -2.69 10.36 16.45
C ARG A 917 -4.14 10.72 16.15
N LEU A 918 -4.59 11.88 16.65
CA LEU A 918 -5.68 12.65 16.07
C LEU A 918 -5.19 13.30 14.75
N ASN A 919 -5.91 13.12 13.66
CA ASN A 919 -5.96 14.09 12.56
C ASN A 919 -7.41 14.17 12.06
N LEU A 920 -8.05 15.28 12.43
CA LEU A 920 -9.37 15.73 11.97
C LEU A 920 -9.27 16.29 10.54
N GLU A 921 -10.07 15.81 9.59
CA GLU A 921 -10.68 16.62 8.48
C GLU A 921 -12.06 16.00 8.21
N ALA A 922 -13.18 16.63 8.59
CA ALA A 922 -13.78 17.84 8.02
C ALA A 922 -14.10 17.68 6.52
N ARG A 923 -15.39 17.39 6.28
CA ARG A 923 -16.09 17.47 4.99
C ARG A 923 -16.16 18.89 4.44
#